data_AF-A0A2P5HTQ8-F1
#
_entry.id   AF-A0A2P5HTQ8-F1
#
_cell.length_a   1.000
_cell.length_b   1.000
_cell.length_c   1.000
_cell.angle_alpha   90.00
_cell.angle_beta   90.00
_cell.angle_gamma   90.00
#
_symmetry.space_group_name_H-M   'P 1'
#
loop_
_entity.id
_entity.type
_entity.pdbx_description
1 polymer ?
#
loop_
_entity_poly.entity_id
_entity_poly.type
_entity_poly.pdbx_seq_one_letter_code
_entity_poly.pdbx_strand_id
1 'polypeptide(L)'
;MSSLVPPSQLRLNFAKALSHMYRQEVPQYATLQTLVDTVNNSCAADIPLPDIPRHGAVRLASLSELSVATKFFKVMGMVSVGHYDLSAAGLPIHATAFRPITQEGLSAAPFRLFVSVLRPELLTESLQPLARSLLSKRSSVFSQRTIDLADLAASKGGLTASEADEFIQGGCETLAWRNQVALTKQDYDTLKADKNGDLLIDIMAFRNPHLNHLTPATQNIDSVQRGMPGVGLEPKDRVEGPPERACNVLLRQTSFLAVDEGIVFDQAAEESGIRGSHCARFGEIEQRGAALTPKGRKLYDGAISEATRSKSLVGDKEPTFKSLFEKALPDDWEALKSAGLIWIEYGLTEKGKKQGKSSSAKTLQNALDDGLVSWKPIQYEDFLPMSAAGIFQSNLHHDSAVNLDGSPQEAISESKRQLREVLGEHGMIDEMKFPSNSITIADSKDATGSPPTIDASVKTATQSEILESIRRLLWRKTELDVRSTAKSLGKDNVDLASIMSDEKVQKELRSLERTVAGYIGICEDKLRQRIEDLVAPELYAERNDVVLEPLPESMVVEEPLIEEAFGIGRHATTAPKSSESDRAEQLQDPTDGEGKALYFFYGTLMDPATLQRVTGLQTVPRMRPAHVVGYMTKLWGPFPVLLHGRRDDVVRGMACEIEGAGPRRRLEEYEGKDYDAWDLELRLDKPDGTWDVVPGVTFKWVGPRDELEDGTFSLSKWQDI
;
A
#
# COMPACT_ATOMS: atom_id res chain seq x y z
N MET A 1 -24.80 -29.96 9.18
CA MET A 1 -23.89 -29.34 8.21
C MET A 1 -24.40 -27.93 7.98
N SER A 2 -23.52 -26.92 8.02
CA SER A 2 -23.93 -25.52 7.83
C SER A 2 -24.60 -25.35 6.46
N SER A 3 -25.81 -24.77 6.45
CA SER A 3 -26.58 -24.47 5.23
C SER A 3 -26.17 -23.15 4.57
N LEU A 4 -25.03 -22.58 4.97
CA LEU A 4 -24.53 -21.30 4.49
C LEU A 4 -23.70 -21.46 3.21
N VAL A 5 -23.85 -20.52 2.29
CA VAL A 5 -23.12 -20.47 1.03
C VAL A 5 -21.70 -19.94 1.27
N PRO A 6 -20.64 -20.64 0.83
CA PRO A 6 -19.27 -20.14 0.95
C PRO A 6 -19.07 -18.80 0.21
N PRO A 7 -18.25 -17.87 0.73
CA PRO A 7 -18.00 -16.58 0.09
C PRO A 7 -17.47 -16.69 -1.36
N SER A 8 -16.65 -17.70 -1.65
CA SER A 8 -16.18 -17.98 -3.02
C SER A 8 -17.32 -18.36 -3.97
N GLN A 9 -18.29 -19.13 -3.49
CA GLN A 9 -19.47 -19.51 -4.28
C GLN A 9 -20.42 -18.31 -4.47
N LEU A 10 -20.62 -17.49 -3.43
CA LEU A 10 -21.37 -16.23 -3.55
C LEU A 10 -20.77 -15.33 -4.62
N ARG A 11 -19.44 -15.14 -4.58
CA ARG A 11 -18.69 -14.34 -5.54
C ARG A 11 -18.80 -14.90 -6.97
N LEU A 12 -18.69 -16.21 -7.15
CA LEU A 12 -18.87 -16.86 -8.45
C LEU A 12 -20.28 -16.63 -9.00
N ASN A 13 -21.30 -16.80 -8.15
CA ASN A 13 -22.70 -16.60 -8.53
C ASN A 13 -22.97 -15.12 -8.88
N PHE A 14 -22.42 -14.19 -8.11
CA PHE A 14 -22.49 -12.75 -8.41
C PHE A 14 -21.82 -12.42 -9.75
N ALA A 15 -20.60 -12.91 -10.01
CA ALA A 15 -19.90 -12.70 -11.28
C ALA A 15 -20.68 -13.27 -12.48
N LYS A 16 -21.34 -14.43 -12.31
CA LYS A 16 -22.23 -15.03 -13.32
C LYS A 16 -23.46 -14.16 -13.58
N ALA A 17 -24.15 -13.73 -12.51
CA ALA A 17 -25.34 -12.89 -12.61
C ALA A 17 -25.01 -11.54 -13.25
N LEU A 18 -23.92 -10.90 -12.84
CA LEU A 18 -23.46 -9.63 -13.40
C LEU A 18 -23.08 -9.77 -14.88
N SER A 19 -22.40 -10.84 -15.27
CA SER A 19 -22.11 -11.12 -16.68
C SER A 19 -23.37 -11.37 -17.49
N HIS A 20 -24.39 -12.03 -16.92
CA HIS A 20 -25.65 -12.25 -17.61
C HIS A 20 -26.40 -10.93 -17.85
N MET A 21 -26.50 -10.09 -16.81
CA MET A 21 -27.08 -8.75 -16.89
C MET A 21 -26.36 -7.90 -17.94
N TYR A 22 -25.03 -7.79 -17.86
CA TYR A 22 -24.26 -6.94 -18.77
C TYR A 22 -24.33 -7.39 -20.23
N ARG A 23 -24.44 -8.70 -20.51
CA ARG A 23 -24.71 -9.23 -21.86
C ARG A 23 -26.04 -8.78 -22.43
N GLN A 24 -27.07 -8.64 -21.59
CA GLN A 24 -28.39 -8.17 -22.03
C GLN A 24 -28.37 -6.67 -22.31
N GLU A 25 -27.64 -5.92 -21.49
CA GLU A 25 -27.55 -4.47 -21.62
C GLU A 25 -26.60 -4.01 -22.73
N VAL A 26 -25.56 -4.77 -23.05
CA VAL A 26 -24.51 -4.42 -24.02
C VAL A 26 -24.27 -5.58 -25.02
N PRO A 27 -24.97 -5.64 -26.16
CA PRO A 27 -24.84 -6.73 -27.14
C PRO A 27 -23.42 -6.94 -27.70
N GLN A 28 -22.64 -5.86 -27.83
CA GLN A 28 -21.24 -5.91 -28.27
C GLN A 28 -20.37 -6.70 -27.29
N TYR A 29 -20.67 -6.67 -26.00
CA TYR A 29 -19.99 -7.48 -24.99
C TYR A 29 -20.22 -8.97 -25.21
N ALA A 30 -21.45 -9.38 -25.55
CA ALA A 30 -21.74 -10.78 -25.86
C ALA A 30 -20.95 -11.25 -27.10
N THR A 31 -20.82 -10.39 -28.10
CA THR A 31 -20.01 -10.65 -29.31
C THR A 31 -18.53 -10.79 -28.97
N LEU A 32 -17.98 -9.89 -28.15
CA LEU A 32 -16.60 -9.97 -27.66
C LEU A 32 -16.35 -11.28 -26.91
N GLN A 33 -17.25 -11.69 -26.02
CA GLN A 33 -17.10 -12.94 -25.28
C GLN A 33 -16.98 -14.16 -26.19
N THR A 34 -17.80 -14.26 -27.24
CA THR A 34 -17.71 -15.36 -28.21
C THR A 34 -16.38 -15.39 -28.95
N LEU A 35 -15.85 -14.22 -29.31
CA LEU A 35 -14.52 -14.11 -29.92
C LEU A 35 -13.41 -14.56 -28.95
N VAL A 36 -13.48 -14.11 -27.70
CA VAL A 36 -12.52 -14.47 -26.64
C VAL A 36 -12.54 -15.97 -26.37
N ASP A 37 -13.71 -16.58 -26.24
CA ASP A 37 -13.85 -18.02 -26.04
C ASP A 37 -13.24 -18.79 -27.22
N THR A 38 -13.43 -18.31 -28.45
CA THR A 38 -12.83 -18.91 -29.66
C THR A 38 -11.31 -18.86 -29.62
N VAL A 39 -10.73 -17.69 -29.30
CA VAL A 39 -9.28 -17.51 -29.19
C VAL A 39 -8.71 -18.38 -28.07
N ASN A 40 -9.32 -18.33 -26.88
CA ASN A 40 -8.85 -19.08 -25.72
C ASN A 40 -8.84 -20.60 -25.97
N ASN A 41 -9.87 -21.14 -26.65
CA ASN A 41 -9.93 -22.56 -27.00
C ASN A 41 -8.89 -22.99 -28.04
N SER A 42 -8.29 -22.04 -28.76
CA SER A 42 -7.26 -22.29 -29.78
C SER A 42 -5.82 -22.12 -29.26
N CYS A 43 -5.65 -21.58 -28.05
CA CYS A 43 -4.34 -21.31 -27.46
C CYS A 43 -3.94 -22.37 -26.44
N ALA A 44 -2.70 -22.88 -26.55
CA ALA A 44 -2.02 -23.50 -25.42
C ALA A 44 -1.28 -22.38 -24.67
N ALA A 45 -1.61 -22.16 -23.40
CA ALA A 45 -1.03 -21.11 -22.58
C ALA A 45 -0.38 -21.66 -21.31
N ASP A 46 0.71 -21.03 -20.89
CA ASP A 46 1.48 -21.42 -19.71
C ASP A 46 0.72 -21.16 -18.39
N ILE A 47 -0.14 -20.13 -18.39
CA ILE A 47 -1.00 -19.78 -17.25
C ILE A 47 -2.45 -20.10 -17.66
N PRO A 48 -3.11 -21.09 -17.02
CA PRO A 48 -4.48 -21.44 -17.35
C PRO A 48 -5.44 -20.32 -16.91
N LEU A 49 -6.45 -20.05 -17.72
CA LEU A 49 -7.52 -19.13 -17.34
C LEU A 49 -8.47 -19.82 -16.32
N PRO A 50 -8.83 -19.13 -15.23
CA PRO A 50 -9.80 -19.63 -14.27
C PRO A 50 -11.23 -19.57 -14.83
N ASP A 51 -12.19 -20.22 -14.15
CA ASP A 51 -13.61 -20.13 -14.52
C ASP A 51 -14.09 -18.68 -14.34
N ILE A 52 -14.61 -18.09 -15.42
CA ILE A 52 -15.09 -16.69 -15.47
C ILE A 52 -13.99 -15.68 -15.03
N PRO A 53 -12.90 -15.55 -15.82
CA PRO A 53 -11.82 -14.63 -15.50
C PRO A 53 -12.23 -13.22 -15.90
N ARG A 54 -13.00 -12.55 -15.04
CA ARG A 54 -13.57 -11.24 -15.33
C ARG A 54 -13.22 -10.22 -14.26
N HIS A 55 -13.10 -8.97 -14.69
CA HIS A 55 -13.21 -7.85 -13.77
C HIS A 55 -14.31 -6.90 -14.24
N GLY A 56 -14.90 -6.16 -13.30
CA GLY A 56 -15.74 -5.02 -13.62
C GLY A 56 -15.13 -3.72 -13.12
N ALA A 57 -15.65 -2.59 -13.60
CA ALA A 57 -15.36 -1.28 -13.03
C ALA A 57 -16.63 -0.52 -12.73
N VAL A 58 -16.59 0.22 -11.62
CA VAL A 58 -17.68 1.09 -11.18
C VAL A 58 -17.12 2.39 -10.62
N ARG A 59 -17.88 3.46 -10.76
CA ARG A 59 -17.60 4.76 -10.17
C ARG A 59 -18.66 5.11 -9.14
N LEU A 60 -18.20 5.46 -7.95
CA LEU A 60 -19.02 5.92 -6.83
C LEU A 60 -18.92 7.43 -6.70
N ALA A 61 -19.99 8.03 -6.22
CA ALA A 61 -20.11 9.47 -6.10
C ALA A 61 -19.55 10.00 -4.77
N SER A 62 -19.37 9.13 -3.78
CA SER A 62 -18.90 9.50 -2.44
C SER A 62 -18.22 8.37 -1.69
N LEU A 63 -17.47 8.75 -0.65
CA LEU A 63 -16.89 7.83 0.32
C LEU A 63 -17.96 7.10 1.16
N SER A 64 -19.14 7.69 1.36
CA SER A 64 -20.24 7.00 2.05
C SER A 64 -20.76 5.80 1.25
N GLU A 65 -20.83 5.92 -0.08
CA GLU A 65 -21.16 4.79 -0.96
C GLU A 65 -20.08 3.71 -0.91
N LEU A 66 -18.81 4.10 -0.89
CA LEU A 66 -17.70 3.16 -0.77
C LEU A 66 -17.79 2.35 0.53
N SER A 67 -18.17 2.98 1.64
CA SER A 67 -18.35 2.28 2.93
C SER A 67 -19.40 1.17 2.83
N VAL A 68 -20.55 1.45 2.20
CA VAL A 68 -21.61 0.44 2.00
C VAL A 68 -21.17 -0.64 1.01
N ALA A 69 -20.53 -0.25 -0.09
CA ALA A 69 -19.99 -1.18 -1.08
C ALA A 69 -18.95 -2.13 -0.46
N THR A 70 -18.11 -1.62 0.45
CA THR A 70 -17.13 -2.41 1.19
C THR A 70 -17.79 -3.51 2.01
N LYS A 71 -18.90 -3.21 2.70
CA LYS A 71 -19.69 -4.23 3.42
C LYS A 71 -20.21 -5.30 2.47
N PHE A 72 -20.78 -4.89 1.34
CA PHE A 72 -21.30 -5.79 0.31
C PHE A 72 -20.20 -6.73 -0.23
N PHE A 73 -19.05 -6.18 -0.63
CA PHE A 73 -17.94 -6.99 -1.16
C PHE A 73 -17.32 -7.93 -0.11
N LYS A 74 -17.29 -7.54 1.16
CA LYS A 74 -16.77 -8.37 2.25
C LYS A 74 -17.55 -9.67 2.44
N VAL A 75 -18.88 -9.67 2.22
CA VAL A 75 -19.71 -10.90 2.24
C VAL A 75 -19.23 -11.93 1.22
N MET A 76 -18.75 -11.45 0.08
CA MET A 76 -18.19 -12.27 -0.99
C MET A 76 -16.69 -12.55 -0.81
N GLY A 77 -16.11 -12.29 0.38
CA GLY A 77 -14.69 -12.52 0.64
C GLY A 77 -13.75 -11.65 -0.21
N MET A 78 -14.23 -10.49 -0.65
CA MET A 78 -13.44 -9.51 -1.39
C MET A 78 -13.00 -8.40 -0.44
N VAL A 79 -11.73 -8.01 -0.53
CA VAL A 79 -11.14 -6.92 0.24
C VAL A 79 -10.53 -5.90 -0.70
N SER A 80 -10.38 -4.66 -0.22
CA SER A 80 -9.71 -3.60 -0.97
C SER A 80 -8.20 -3.85 -1.03
N VAL A 81 -7.67 -3.84 -2.25
CA VAL A 81 -6.27 -4.04 -2.59
C VAL A 81 -5.80 -2.91 -3.50
N GLY A 82 -4.64 -2.35 -3.18
CA GLY A 82 -4.02 -1.28 -3.94
C GLY A 82 -4.72 0.07 -3.81
N HIS A 83 -3.99 1.12 -4.19
CA HIS A 83 -4.47 2.49 -4.26
C HIS A 83 -4.08 3.09 -5.60
N TYR A 84 -5.06 3.70 -6.25
CA TYR A 84 -4.88 4.32 -7.55
C TYR A 84 -5.36 5.76 -7.44
N ASP A 85 -4.43 6.73 -7.47
CA ASP A 85 -4.78 8.15 -7.55
C ASP A 85 -4.72 8.60 -9.01
N LEU A 86 -5.88 8.88 -9.59
CA LEU A 86 -5.98 9.29 -11.00
C LEU A 86 -5.97 10.82 -11.17
N SER A 87 -5.84 11.57 -10.08
CA SER A 87 -5.66 13.02 -10.12
C SER A 87 -4.35 13.43 -10.79
N ALA A 88 -3.32 12.57 -10.72
CA ALA A 88 -2.07 12.73 -11.47
C ALA A 88 -2.29 12.73 -13.00
N ALA A 89 -3.42 12.17 -13.47
CA ALA A 89 -3.86 12.23 -14.85
C ALA A 89 -5.00 13.24 -15.07
N GLY A 90 -5.19 14.19 -14.16
CA GLY A 90 -6.21 15.23 -14.27
C GLY A 90 -7.66 14.75 -14.08
N LEU A 91 -7.87 13.51 -13.66
CA LEU A 91 -9.19 12.96 -13.36
C LEU A 91 -9.50 13.14 -11.86
N PRO A 92 -10.65 13.72 -11.47
CA PRO A 92 -10.98 14.01 -10.07
C PRO A 92 -11.48 12.76 -9.33
N ILE A 93 -10.76 11.64 -9.44
CA ILE A 93 -11.13 10.36 -8.84
C ILE A 93 -9.90 9.67 -8.23
N HIS A 94 -10.13 8.90 -7.17
CA HIS A 94 -9.20 7.90 -6.66
C HIS A 94 -9.89 6.52 -6.65
N ALA A 95 -9.14 5.43 -6.54
CA ALA A 95 -9.70 4.10 -6.65
C ALA A 95 -8.94 3.03 -5.86
N THR A 96 -9.58 1.86 -5.74
CA THR A 96 -9.03 0.62 -5.21
C THR A 96 -9.65 -0.58 -5.94
N ALA A 97 -9.06 -1.77 -5.81
CA ALA A 97 -9.61 -3.00 -6.36
C ALA A 97 -10.19 -3.88 -5.25
N PHE A 98 -11.46 -4.27 -5.36
CA PHE A 98 -12.02 -5.31 -4.51
C PHE A 98 -11.81 -6.68 -5.15
N ARG A 99 -11.13 -7.59 -4.45
CA ARG A 99 -10.87 -8.96 -4.92
C ARG A 99 -10.59 -9.92 -3.76
N PRO A 100 -10.70 -11.24 -3.97
CA PRO A 100 -10.14 -12.20 -3.03
C PRO A 100 -8.61 -12.12 -3.00
N ILE A 101 -8.03 -12.51 -1.88
CA ILE A 101 -6.58 -12.50 -1.64
C ILE A 101 -5.99 -13.87 -1.30
N THR A 102 -6.84 -14.85 -0.98
CA THR A 102 -6.39 -16.21 -0.69
C THR A 102 -6.29 -17.01 -1.98
N GLN A 103 -5.38 -17.97 -2.01
CA GLN A 103 -5.17 -18.83 -3.18
C GLN A 103 -6.42 -19.65 -3.50
N GLU A 104 -7.14 -20.13 -2.48
CA GLU A 104 -8.41 -20.84 -2.66
C GLU A 104 -9.48 -19.90 -3.24
N GLY A 105 -9.51 -18.65 -2.80
CA GLY A 105 -10.45 -17.65 -3.29
C GLY A 105 -10.20 -17.28 -4.74
N LEU A 106 -8.95 -17.03 -5.10
CA LEU A 106 -8.53 -16.71 -6.47
C LEU A 106 -8.76 -17.90 -7.40
N SER A 107 -8.44 -19.12 -6.98
CA SER A 107 -8.65 -20.32 -7.79
C SER A 107 -10.12 -20.63 -8.02
N ALA A 108 -10.99 -20.40 -7.02
CA ALA A 108 -12.42 -20.71 -7.13
C ALA A 108 -13.23 -19.64 -7.88
N ALA A 109 -12.91 -18.37 -7.68
CA ALA A 109 -13.62 -17.24 -8.30
C ALA A 109 -12.76 -15.98 -8.25
N PRO A 110 -11.90 -15.71 -9.25
CA PRO A 110 -11.01 -14.54 -9.25
C PRO A 110 -11.72 -13.29 -9.80
N PHE A 111 -13.01 -13.13 -9.49
CA PHE A 111 -13.75 -11.93 -9.86
C PHE A 111 -13.23 -10.73 -9.08
N ARG A 112 -13.04 -9.61 -9.78
CA ARG A 112 -12.47 -8.37 -9.25
C ARG A 112 -13.33 -7.20 -9.65
N LEU A 113 -13.39 -6.18 -8.81
CA LEU A 113 -14.09 -4.95 -9.12
C LEU A 113 -13.18 -3.75 -8.87
N PHE A 114 -12.86 -2.99 -9.90
CA PHE A 114 -12.20 -1.71 -9.79
C PHE A 114 -13.23 -0.66 -9.37
N VAL A 115 -13.05 -0.09 -8.18
CA VAL A 115 -14.00 0.87 -7.59
C VAL A 115 -13.30 2.20 -7.48
N SER A 116 -13.79 3.17 -8.24
CA SER A 116 -13.34 4.56 -8.16
C SER A 116 -14.34 5.41 -7.40
N VAL A 117 -13.88 6.47 -6.76
CA VAL A 117 -14.71 7.42 -6.00
C VAL A 117 -14.35 8.84 -6.44
N LEU A 118 -15.38 9.64 -6.70
CA LEU A 118 -15.25 11.07 -6.99
C LEU A 118 -14.60 11.82 -5.82
N ARG A 119 -13.74 12.78 -6.17
CA ARG A 119 -13.12 13.76 -5.28
C ARG A 119 -13.65 15.16 -5.61
N PRO A 120 -14.80 15.57 -5.05
CA PRO A 120 -15.45 16.83 -5.39
C PRO A 120 -14.58 18.07 -5.15
N GLU A 121 -13.61 17.97 -4.24
CA GLU A 121 -12.63 19.02 -3.93
C GLU A 121 -11.65 19.30 -5.08
N LEU A 122 -11.49 18.35 -6.03
CA LEU A 122 -10.64 18.51 -7.22
C LEU A 122 -11.39 19.10 -8.43
N LEU A 123 -12.70 19.36 -8.28
CA LEU A 123 -13.49 19.99 -9.33
C LEU A 123 -13.17 21.48 -9.43
N THR A 124 -13.38 22.05 -10.61
CA THR A 124 -13.32 23.50 -10.83
C THR A 124 -14.23 24.23 -9.84
N GLU A 125 -13.77 25.36 -9.28
CA GLU A 125 -14.49 26.07 -8.21
C GLU A 125 -15.94 26.41 -8.58
N SER A 126 -16.20 26.70 -9.85
CA SER A 126 -17.54 26.97 -10.39
C SER A 126 -18.48 25.75 -10.34
N LEU A 127 -17.95 24.52 -10.41
CA LEU A 127 -18.74 23.29 -10.40
C LEU A 127 -18.97 22.74 -9.01
N GLN A 128 -18.11 23.06 -8.04
CA GLN A 128 -18.24 22.51 -6.69
C GLN A 128 -19.61 22.78 -6.03
N PRO A 129 -20.25 23.96 -6.18
CA PRO A 129 -21.61 24.18 -5.66
C PRO A 129 -22.64 23.23 -6.28
N LEU A 130 -22.57 23.01 -7.60
CA LEU A 130 -23.46 22.09 -8.30
C LEU A 130 -23.23 20.65 -7.82
N ALA A 131 -21.97 20.20 -7.79
CA ALA A 131 -21.61 18.88 -7.29
C ALA A 131 -22.12 18.65 -5.86
N ARG A 132 -21.90 19.59 -4.94
CA ARG A 132 -22.43 19.52 -3.57
C ARG A 132 -23.96 19.39 -3.54
N SER A 133 -24.66 20.17 -4.36
CA SER A 133 -26.13 20.11 -4.42
C SER A 133 -26.62 18.75 -4.92
N LEU A 134 -26.03 18.22 -5.99
CA LEU A 134 -26.40 16.92 -6.57
C LEU A 134 -26.10 15.77 -5.60
N LEU A 135 -24.90 15.74 -5.02
CA LEU A 135 -24.49 14.72 -4.05
C LEU A 135 -25.36 14.75 -2.78
N SER A 136 -25.78 15.92 -2.31
CA SER A 136 -26.65 16.03 -1.12
C SER A 136 -28.07 15.47 -1.33
N LYS A 137 -28.55 15.41 -2.58
CA LYS A 137 -29.89 14.90 -2.92
C LYS A 137 -29.86 13.40 -3.23
N ARG A 138 -28.66 12.80 -3.28
CA ARG A 138 -28.45 11.42 -3.68
C ARG A 138 -28.90 10.48 -2.56
N SER A 139 -29.74 9.51 -2.94
CA SER A 139 -30.23 8.47 -2.03
C SER A 139 -29.24 7.31 -1.94
N SER A 140 -29.45 6.39 -0.99
CA SER A 140 -28.65 5.15 -0.90
C SER A 140 -28.69 4.39 -2.23
N VAL A 141 -27.51 4.04 -2.75
CA VAL A 141 -27.39 3.30 -4.01
C VAL A 141 -27.73 1.81 -3.85
N PHE A 142 -27.49 1.26 -2.65
CA PHE A 142 -27.92 -0.10 -2.30
C PHE A 142 -29.31 -0.05 -1.68
N SER A 143 -30.14 -1.05 -2.01
CA SER A 143 -31.44 -1.22 -1.35
C SER A 143 -31.26 -1.53 0.13
N GLN A 144 -32.24 -1.12 0.95
CA GLN A 144 -32.21 -1.44 2.39
C GLN A 144 -32.09 -2.95 2.62
N ARG A 145 -32.81 -3.76 1.83
CA ARG A 145 -32.75 -5.22 1.92
C ARG A 145 -31.34 -5.77 1.66
N THR A 146 -30.62 -5.23 0.68
CA THR A 146 -29.24 -5.63 0.38
C THR A 146 -28.29 -5.29 1.53
N ILE A 147 -28.48 -4.11 2.14
CA ILE A 147 -27.71 -3.68 3.31
C ILE A 147 -27.99 -4.60 4.50
N ASP A 148 -29.27 -4.88 4.79
CA ASP A 148 -29.68 -5.76 5.88
C ASP A 148 -29.09 -7.17 5.72
N LEU A 149 -29.04 -7.68 4.49
CA LEU A 149 -28.41 -8.97 4.19
C LEU A 149 -26.88 -8.93 4.39
N ALA A 150 -26.22 -7.81 4.06
CA ALA A 150 -24.79 -7.66 4.32
C ALA A 150 -24.48 -7.66 5.83
N ASP A 151 -25.26 -6.92 6.62
CA ASP A 151 -25.13 -6.88 8.08
C ASP A 151 -25.51 -8.24 8.71
N LEU A 152 -26.51 -8.95 8.15
CA LEU A 152 -26.85 -10.31 8.55
C LEU A 152 -25.69 -11.29 8.32
N ALA A 153 -25.05 -11.23 7.16
CA ALA A 153 -23.90 -12.08 6.84
C ALA A 153 -22.74 -11.83 7.81
N ALA A 154 -22.48 -10.57 8.18
CA ALA A 154 -21.45 -10.21 9.14
C ALA A 154 -21.75 -10.76 10.55
N SER A 155 -23.01 -10.75 10.98
CA SER A 155 -23.40 -11.24 12.31
C SER A 155 -23.51 -12.76 12.42
N LYS A 156 -23.94 -13.46 11.35
CA LYS A 156 -24.13 -14.92 11.34
C LYS A 156 -22.98 -15.70 10.71
N GLY A 157 -21.98 -15.01 10.14
CA GLY A 157 -20.86 -15.63 9.44
C GLY A 157 -21.17 -16.12 8.03
N GLY A 158 -22.30 -15.72 7.43
CA GLY A 158 -22.68 -16.07 6.06
C GLY A 158 -24.18 -15.95 5.78
N LEU A 159 -24.57 -16.31 4.55
CA LEU A 159 -25.95 -16.30 4.07
C LEU A 159 -26.41 -17.71 3.70
N THR A 160 -27.69 -18.02 3.91
CA THR A 160 -28.33 -19.21 3.31
C THR A 160 -28.50 -19.04 1.80
N ALA A 161 -28.85 -20.11 1.09
CA ALA A 161 -29.04 -20.06 -0.37
C ALA A 161 -30.10 -19.04 -0.82
N SER A 162 -31.26 -18.96 -0.14
CA SER A 162 -32.30 -17.99 -0.50
C SER A 162 -31.86 -16.55 -0.24
N GLU A 163 -31.21 -16.30 0.91
CA GLU A 163 -30.68 -14.98 1.26
C GLU A 163 -29.55 -14.56 0.30
N ALA A 164 -28.73 -15.52 -0.14
CA ALA A 164 -27.68 -15.31 -1.13
C ALA A 164 -28.24 -14.87 -2.48
N ASP A 165 -29.33 -15.49 -2.95
CA ASP A 165 -29.97 -15.13 -4.22
C ASP A 165 -30.53 -13.70 -4.17
N GLU A 166 -31.23 -13.34 -3.08
CA GLU A 166 -31.71 -11.96 -2.85
C GLU A 166 -30.55 -10.94 -2.78
N PHE A 167 -29.47 -11.30 -2.09
CA PHE A 167 -28.28 -10.47 -1.96
C PHE A 167 -27.61 -10.21 -3.32
N ILE A 168 -27.45 -11.25 -4.13
CA ILE A 168 -26.87 -11.17 -5.48
C ILE A 168 -27.75 -10.33 -6.40
N GLN A 169 -29.07 -10.54 -6.36
CA GLN A 169 -30.01 -9.76 -7.16
C GLN A 169 -29.92 -8.27 -6.82
N GLY A 170 -29.95 -7.91 -5.53
CA GLY A 170 -29.85 -6.52 -5.11
C GLY A 170 -28.52 -5.86 -5.50
N GLY A 171 -27.42 -6.64 -5.50
CA GLY A 171 -26.13 -6.18 -6.04
C GLY A 171 -26.17 -5.92 -7.54
N CYS A 172 -26.78 -6.81 -8.33
CA CYS A 172 -26.94 -6.60 -9.77
C CYS A 172 -27.82 -5.38 -10.06
N GLU A 173 -28.95 -5.23 -9.36
CA GLU A 173 -29.84 -4.08 -9.49
C GLU A 173 -29.15 -2.75 -9.17
N THR A 174 -28.22 -2.74 -8.21
CA THR A 174 -27.40 -1.58 -7.85
C THR A 174 -26.47 -1.18 -9.01
N LEU A 175 -25.93 -2.15 -9.76
CA LEU A 175 -24.99 -1.94 -10.86
C LEU A 175 -25.64 -1.91 -12.26
N ALA A 176 -26.96 -2.10 -12.34
CA ALA A 176 -27.69 -2.14 -13.61
C ALA A 176 -27.77 -0.77 -14.29
N TRP A 177 -27.86 -0.75 -15.61
CA TRP A 177 -28.06 0.49 -16.35
C TRP A 177 -29.47 1.05 -16.19
N ARG A 178 -29.56 2.38 -15.98
CA ARG A 178 -30.82 3.13 -15.91
C ARG A 178 -30.67 4.39 -16.75
N ASN A 179 -31.56 4.58 -17.73
CA ASN A 179 -31.50 5.73 -18.63
C ASN A 179 -32.10 7.03 -18.05
N GLN A 180 -32.78 6.96 -16.91
CA GLN A 180 -33.31 8.12 -16.19
C GLN A 180 -32.22 8.75 -15.33
N VAL A 181 -31.98 10.04 -15.54
CA VAL A 181 -30.98 10.82 -14.80
C VAL A 181 -31.63 11.88 -13.92
N ALA A 182 -31.01 12.12 -12.76
CA ALA A 182 -31.46 13.07 -11.74
C ALA A 182 -31.10 14.54 -12.05
N LEU A 183 -30.59 14.82 -13.25
CA LEU A 183 -30.18 16.16 -13.66
C LEU A 183 -31.30 16.91 -14.38
N THR A 184 -31.28 18.24 -14.27
CA THR A 184 -31.91 19.09 -15.27
C THR A 184 -31.03 19.17 -16.52
N LYS A 185 -31.60 19.59 -17.65
CA LYS A 185 -30.80 19.83 -18.87
C LYS A 185 -29.71 20.90 -18.63
N GLN A 186 -30.01 21.92 -17.84
CA GLN A 186 -29.04 22.96 -17.48
C GLN A 186 -27.86 22.42 -16.66
N ASP A 187 -28.13 21.54 -15.68
CA ASP A 187 -27.07 20.90 -14.88
C ASP A 187 -26.19 20.02 -15.78
N TYR A 188 -26.82 19.24 -16.67
CA TYR A 188 -26.10 18.43 -17.65
C TYR A 188 -25.19 19.28 -18.54
N ASP A 189 -25.69 20.37 -19.11
CA ASP A 189 -24.89 21.25 -19.99
C ASP A 189 -23.74 21.90 -19.21
N THR A 190 -23.97 22.24 -17.94
CA THR A 190 -22.94 22.79 -17.04
C THR A 190 -21.83 21.78 -16.77
N LEU A 191 -22.18 20.52 -16.49
CA LEU A 191 -21.19 19.45 -16.30
C LEU A 191 -20.46 19.12 -17.60
N LYS A 192 -21.20 19.02 -18.73
CA LYS A 192 -20.65 18.68 -20.04
C LYS A 192 -19.62 19.69 -20.54
N ALA A 193 -19.73 20.95 -20.12
CA ALA A 193 -18.77 22.00 -20.47
C ALA A 193 -17.41 21.86 -19.78
N ASP A 194 -17.29 21.04 -18.73
CA ASP A 194 -16.01 20.75 -18.08
C ASP A 194 -15.16 19.79 -18.91
N LYS A 195 -13.83 19.90 -18.80
CA LYS A 195 -12.89 18.94 -19.41
C LYS A 195 -13.12 17.50 -18.96
N ASN A 196 -13.69 17.29 -17.77
CA ASN A 196 -14.04 15.98 -17.23
C ASN A 196 -15.54 15.69 -17.37
N GLY A 197 -16.27 16.44 -18.18
CA GLY A 197 -17.73 16.44 -18.21
C GLY A 197 -18.37 15.07 -18.36
N ASP A 198 -17.84 14.20 -19.23
CA ASP A 198 -18.36 12.84 -19.41
C ASP A 198 -18.20 11.96 -18.16
N LEU A 199 -17.07 12.07 -17.46
CA LEU A 199 -16.86 11.39 -16.18
C LEU A 199 -17.80 11.94 -15.11
N LEU A 200 -17.97 13.26 -15.04
CA LEU A 200 -18.82 13.91 -14.04
C LEU A 200 -20.29 13.57 -14.24
N ILE A 201 -20.75 13.52 -15.49
CA ILE A 201 -22.10 13.07 -15.86
C ILE A 201 -22.27 11.59 -15.48
N ASP A 202 -21.31 10.73 -15.81
CA ASP A 202 -21.35 9.31 -15.47
C ASP A 202 -21.57 9.05 -13.97
N ILE A 203 -20.93 9.85 -13.13
CA ILE A 203 -20.98 9.69 -11.68
C ILE A 203 -22.22 10.36 -11.08
N MET A 204 -22.47 11.62 -11.44
CA MET A 204 -23.45 12.46 -10.74
C MET A 204 -24.85 12.41 -11.35
N ALA A 205 -25.00 12.04 -12.62
CA ALA A 205 -26.29 12.08 -13.28
C ALA A 205 -27.18 10.89 -12.92
N PHE A 206 -26.59 9.72 -12.76
CA PHE A 206 -27.31 8.47 -12.55
C PHE A 206 -27.65 8.26 -11.08
N ARG A 207 -28.81 7.66 -10.80
CA ARG A 207 -29.23 7.39 -9.40
C ARG A 207 -28.49 6.22 -8.76
N ASN A 208 -27.86 5.38 -9.57
CA ASN A 208 -27.10 4.22 -9.13
C ASN A 208 -25.77 4.15 -9.90
N PRO A 209 -24.73 3.53 -9.30
CA PRO A 209 -23.42 3.41 -9.90
C PRO A 209 -23.42 2.23 -10.87
N HIS A 210 -23.89 2.47 -12.09
CA HIS A 210 -23.96 1.43 -13.11
C HIS A 210 -22.57 0.88 -13.46
N LEU A 211 -22.54 -0.37 -13.94
CA LEU A 211 -21.29 -1.01 -14.36
C LEU A 211 -20.72 -0.29 -15.59
N ASN A 212 -19.51 0.28 -15.47
CA ASN A 212 -18.88 1.00 -16.57
C ASN A 212 -18.46 0.04 -17.68
N HIS A 213 -17.77 -1.03 -17.30
CA HIS A 213 -17.40 -2.12 -18.18
C HIS A 213 -17.31 -3.43 -17.41
N LEU A 214 -17.41 -4.52 -18.17
CA LEU A 214 -17.08 -5.86 -17.72
C LEU A 214 -16.07 -6.45 -18.69
N THR A 215 -14.90 -6.79 -18.19
CA THR A 215 -13.73 -7.16 -19.00
C THR A 215 -13.53 -8.67 -18.89
N PRO A 216 -13.64 -9.44 -20.00
CA PRO A 216 -13.20 -10.82 -20.03
C PRO A 216 -11.67 -10.89 -20.10
N ALA A 217 -11.08 -12.00 -19.62
CA ALA A 217 -9.68 -12.29 -19.87
C ALA A 217 -9.50 -13.20 -21.10
N THR A 218 -8.44 -12.94 -21.85
CA THR A 218 -7.99 -13.77 -22.97
C THR A 218 -6.56 -14.25 -22.78
N GLN A 219 -6.24 -15.39 -23.39
CA GLN A 219 -4.88 -15.92 -23.48
C GLN A 219 -4.02 -15.19 -24.52
N ASN A 220 -4.64 -14.52 -25.50
CA ASN A 220 -3.91 -13.84 -26.57
C ASN A 220 -4.67 -12.60 -27.06
N ILE A 221 -4.34 -11.45 -26.46
CA ILE A 221 -5.01 -10.17 -26.72
C ILE A 221 -4.79 -9.70 -28.15
N ASP A 222 -3.64 -9.98 -28.76
CA ASP A 222 -3.35 -9.57 -30.13
C ASP A 222 -4.23 -10.33 -31.13
N SER A 223 -4.53 -11.60 -30.86
CA SER A 223 -5.44 -12.40 -31.68
C SER A 223 -6.89 -11.96 -31.53
N VAL A 224 -7.31 -11.60 -30.31
CA VAL A 224 -8.63 -10.98 -30.10
C VAL A 224 -8.71 -9.64 -30.82
N GLN A 225 -7.73 -8.75 -30.67
CA GLN A 225 -7.71 -7.43 -31.30
C GLN A 225 -7.77 -7.53 -32.83
N ARG A 226 -6.99 -8.43 -33.46
CA ARG A 226 -7.08 -8.71 -34.91
C ARG A 226 -8.43 -9.30 -35.34
N GLY A 227 -9.09 -10.05 -34.46
CA GLY A 227 -10.39 -10.67 -34.72
C GLY A 227 -11.58 -9.70 -34.58
N MET A 228 -11.44 -8.62 -33.80
CA MET A 228 -12.52 -7.67 -33.50
C MET A 228 -13.21 -7.12 -34.76
N PRO A 229 -12.50 -6.61 -35.80
CA PRO A 229 -13.14 -6.09 -37.00
C PRO A 229 -14.00 -7.13 -37.74
N GLY A 230 -13.59 -8.41 -37.71
CA GLY A 230 -14.32 -9.51 -38.35
C GLY A 230 -15.68 -9.81 -37.70
N VAL A 231 -15.90 -9.35 -36.48
CA VAL A 231 -17.17 -9.48 -35.74
C VAL A 231 -17.86 -8.13 -35.53
N GLY A 232 -17.45 -7.09 -36.26
CA GLY A 232 -18.07 -5.76 -36.21
C GLY A 232 -17.72 -4.95 -34.96
N LEU A 233 -16.61 -5.27 -34.29
CA LEU A 233 -16.07 -4.48 -33.18
C LEU A 233 -14.87 -3.68 -33.68
N GLU A 234 -14.83 -2.38 -33.38
CA GLU A 234 -13.71 -1.51 -33.73
C GLU A 234 -12.75 -1.38 -32.53
N PRO A 235 -11.63 -2.12 -32.51
CA PRO A 235 -10.66 -2.02 -31.43
C PRO A 235 -9.99 -0.65 -31.45
N LYS A 236 -9.51 -0.20 -30.29
CA LYS A 236 -8.52 0.86 -30.25
C LYS A 236 -7.20 0.39 -30.85
N ASP A 237 -6.49 1.32 -31.47
CA ASP A 237 -5.19 1.07 -32.10
C ASP A 237 -4.13 0.59 -31.10
N ARG A 238 -4.22 1.02 -29.83
CA ARG A 238 -3.22 0.74 -28.81
C ARG A 238 -3.68 -0.34 -27.83
N VAL A 239 -2.80 -1.34 -27.62
CA VAL A 239 -2.84 -2.21 -26.44
C VAL A 239 -1.98 -1.58 -25.35
N GLU A 240 -2.56 -1.37 -24.18
CA GLU A 240 -1.85 -0.82 -23.02
C GLU A 240 -1.16 -1.93 -22.22
N GLY A 241 -0.09 -1.55 -21.51
CA GLY A 241 0.75 -2.48 -20.76
C GLY A 241 2.08 -2.77 -21.47
N PRO A 242 2.77 -3.89 -21.13
CA PRO A 242 3.97 -4.30 -21.84
C PRO A 242 3.67 -4.66 -23.30
N PRO A 243 4.68 -4.64 -24.18
CA PRO A 243 4.57 -5.15 -25.54
C PRO A 243 4.30 -6.66 -25.54
N GLU A 244 4.02 -7.24 -26.72
CA GLU A 244 3.88 -8.69 -26.87
C GLU A 244 5.18 -9.43 -26.48
N ARG A 245 5.01 -10.47 -25.66
CA ARG A 245 6.08 -11.22 -24.99
C ARG A 245 5.70 -12.69 -24.83
N ALA A 246 6.70 -13.57 -24.83
CA ALA A 246 6.49 -14.98 -24.50
C ALA A 246 6.13 -15.14 -23.01
N CYS A 247 6.87 -14.46 -22.14
CA CYS A 247 6.64 -14.44 -20.70
C CYS A 247 5.86 -13.17 -20.33
N ASN A 248 4.52 -13.27 -20.41
CA ASN A 248 3.65 -12.14 -20.06
C ASN A 248 3.82 -11.73 -18.60
N VAL A 249 3.87 -10.43 -18.32
CA VAL A 249 3.97 -9.84 -16.98
C VAL A 249 2.88 -8.79 -16.78
N LEU A 250 2.44 -8.60 -15.54
CA LEU A 250 1.33 -7.73 -15.17
C LEU A 250 0.08 -8.04 -16.02
N LEU A 251 -0.40 -7.08 -16.81
CA LEU A 251 -1.47 -7.31 -17.77
C LEU A 251 -1.29 -6.44 -19.01
N ARG A 252 -1.91 -6.88 -20.10
CA ARG A 252 -2.13 -6.11 -21.32
C ARG A 252 -3.62 -5.92 -21.51
N GLN A 253 -4.05 -4.76 -21.99
CA GLN A 253 -5.48 -4.46 -22.13
C GLN A 253 -5.78 -3.53 -23.30
N THR A 254 -6.96 -3.65 -23.87
CA THR A 254 -7.47 -2.73 -24.90
C THR A 254 -9.00 -2.65 -24.82
N SER A 255 -9.58 -1.63 -25.42
CA SER A 255 -11.03 -1.43 -25.48
C SER A 255 -11.52 -1.26 -26.92
N PHE A 256 -12.83 -1.30 -27.10
CA PHE A 256 -13.50 -0.90 -28.34
C PHE A 256 -14.45 0.27 -28.06
N LEU A 257 -14.92 0.92 -29.13
CA LEU A 257 -15.70 2.15 -29.04
C LEU A 257 -16.95 2.02 -28.14
N ALA A 258 -17.20 3.05 -27.33
CA ALA A 258 -18.35 3.10 -26.43
C ALA A 258 -19.68 3.16 -27.20
N VAL A 259 -20.72 2.58 -26.60
CA VAL A 259 -22.09 2.70 -27.11
C VAL A 259 -22.63 4.07 -26.72
N ASP A 260 -23.20 4.82 -27.68
CA ASP A 260 -23.94 6.04 -27.41
C ASP A 260 -25.36 5.70 -26.93
N GLU A 261 -25.66 6.11 -25.70
CA GLU A 261 -26.93 5.81 -25.06
C GLU A 261 -27.69 7.07 -24.70
N GLY A 262 -28.96 7.10 -25.12
CA GLY A 262 -29.86 8.22 -24.81
C GLY A 262 -30.21 8.24 -23.32
N ILE A 263 -30.06 9.41 -22.69
CA ILE A 263 -30.50 9.67 -21.31
C ILE A 263 -31.73 10.57 -21.29
N VAL A 264 -32.57 10.39 -20.26
CA VAL A 264 -33.82 11.12 -20.05
C VAL A 264 -33.77 11.88 -18.72
N PHE A 265 -34.01 13.20 -18.77
CA PHE A 265 -34.00 14.08 -17.60
C PHE A 265 -35.33 14.01 -16.83
N ASP A 266 -35.27 14.01 -15.49
CA ASP A 266 -36.43 13.90 -14.59
C ASP A 266 -37.54 14.97 -14.82
N GLN A 267 -37.19 16.16 -15.33
CA GLN A 267 -38.14 17.26 -15.58
C GLN A 267 -38.82 17.24 -16.95
N ALA A 268 -38.45 16.30 -17.84
CA ALA A 268 -39.15 16.11 -19.09
C ALA A 268 -40.45 15.36 -18.82
N ALA A 269 -41.49 16.09 -18.40
CA ALA A 269 -42.85 15.60 -18.45
C ALA A 269 -43.13 15.04 -19.85
N GLU A 270 -43.76 13.88 -19.84
CA GLU A 270 -44.29 13.13 -20.98
C GLU A 270 -44.66 14.07 -22.15
N GLU A 271 -44.08 13.82 -23.33
CA GLU A 271 -44.31 14.47 -24.64
C GLU A 271 -43.28 15.47 -25.21
N SER A 272 -42.28 15.98 -24.45
CA SER A 272 -41.19 16.76 -25.07
C SER A 272 -39.82 16.12 -24.87
N GLY A 273 -39.33 15.45 -25.92
CA GLY A 273 -38.08 14.69 -25.95
C GLY A 273 -36.81 15.53 -25.82
N ILE A 274 -36.58 16.13 -24.66
CA ILE A 274 -35.26 16.66 -24.28
C ILE A 274 -34.39 15.46 -23.93
N ARG A 275 -33.65 14.96 -24.93
CA ARG A 275 -32.73 13.84 -24.78
C ARG A 275 -31.31 14.35 -24.61
N GLY A 276 -30.60 13.80 -23.64
CA GLY A 276 -29.13 13.83 -23.62
C GLY A 276 -28.57 12.56 -24.25
N SER A 277 -27.25 12.51 -24.34
CA SER A 277 -26.50 11.30 -24.72
C SER A 277 -25.41 11.06 -23.67
N HIS A 278 -25.10 9.79 -23.44
CA HIS A 278 -24.05 9.34 -22.56
C HIS A 278 -23.24 8.24 -23.25
N CYS A 279 -21.94 8.49 -23.44
CA CYS A 279 -20.98 7.52 -23.97
C CYS A 279 -20.00 7.12 -22.86
N ALA A 280 -20.38 6.17 -22.01
CA ALA A 280 -19.46 5.68 -20.97
C ALA A 280 -19.37 4.16 -20.86
N ARG A 281 -20.29 3.41 -21.48
CA ARG A 281 -20.24 1.95 -21.48
C ARG A 281 -19.50 1.46 -22.73
N PHE A 282 -18.31 0.93 -22.50
CA PHE A 282 -17.45 0.34 -23.52
C PHE A 282 -17.12 -1.08 -23.13
N GLY A 283 -16.78 -1.92 -24.10
CA GLY A 283 -16.17 -3.21 -23.77
C GLY A 283 -14.66 -3.09 -23.76
N GLU A 284 -14.07 -3.78 -22.80
CA GLU A 284 -12.63 -3.91 -22.62
C GLU A 284 -12.27 -5.39 -22.66
N ILE A 285 -11.02 -5.69 -23.00
CA ILE A 285 -10.42 -7.02 -22.95
C ILE A 285 -9.06 -6.94 -22.26
N GLU A 286 -8.72 -7.95 -21.47
CA GLU A 286 -7.40 -8.05 -20.83
C GLU A 286 -6.72 -9.40 -21.06
N GLN A 287 -5.40 -9.42 -21.00
CA GLN A 287 -4.56 -10.61 -20.89
C GLN A 287 -3.65 -10.45 -19.69
N ARG A 288 -3.70 -11.40 -18.76
CA ARG A 288 -2.95 -11.34 -17.49
C ARG A 288 -1.70 -12.21 -17.59
N GLY A 289 -0.60 -11.69 -17.06
CA GLY A 289 0.69 -12.36 -16.96
C GLY A 289 1.10 -12.58 -15.51
N ALA A 290 2.41 -12.75 -15.30
CA ALA A 290 3.00 -12.93 -13.98
C ALA A 290 3.01 -11.63 -13.15
N ALA A 291 2.73 -11.74 -11.85
CA ALA A 291 2.91 -10.67 -10.90
C ALA A 291 4.41 -10.36 -10.72
N LEU A 292 4.75 -9.07 -10.76
CA LEU A 292 6.13 -8.62 -10.56
C LEU A 292 6.42 -8.43 -9.07
N THR A 293 7.65 -8.72 -8.66
CA THR A 293 8.18 -8.29 -7.36
C THR A 293 8.41 -6.77 -7.36
N PRO A 294 8.65 -6.12 -6.21
CA PRO A 294 9.06 -4.71 -6.19
C PRO A 294 10.25 -4.40 -7.10
N LYS A 295 11.21 -5.33 -7.18
CA LYS A 295 12.37 -5.24 -8.09
C LYS A 295 11.95 -5.30 -9.55
N GLY A 296 11.12 -6.28 -9.94
CA GLY A 296 10.60 -6.39 -11.29
C GLY A 296 9.76 -5.17 -11.70
N ARG A 297 8.93 -4.68 -10.78
CA ARG A 297 8.08 -3.51 -10.99
C ARG A 297 8.90 -2.25 -11.23
N LYS A 298 9.98 -2.03 -10.47
CA LYS A 298 10.89 -0.88 -10.69
C LYS A 298 11.47 -0.87 -12.10
N LEU A 299 11.85 -2.04 -12.65
CA LEU A 299 12.36 -2.17 -14.01
C LEU A 299 11.27 -1.93 -15.05
N TYR A 300 10.08 -2.48 -14.83
CA TYR A 300 8.89 -2.24 -15.65
C TYR A 300 8.56 -0.74 -15.74
N ASP A 301 8.44 -0.07 -14.60
CA ASP A 301 8.07 1.35 -14.52
C ASP A 301 9.15 2.24 -15.18
N GLY A 302 10.43 1.87 -15.02
CA GLY A 302 11.55 2.53 -15.71
C GLY A 302 11.45 2.44 -17.23
N ALA A 303 11.14 1.25 -17.76
CA ALA A 303 10.98 1.02 -19.20
C ALA A 303 9.77 1.77 -19.78
N ILE A 304 8.62 1.75 -19.08
CA ILE A 304 7.42 2.52 -19.47
C ILE A 304 7.73 4.02 -19.48
N SER A 305 8.41 4.52 -18.45
CA SER A 305 8.77 5.93 -18.33
C SER A 305 9.69 6.38 -19.47
N GLU A 306 10.67 5.57 -19.83
CA GLU A 306 11.58 5.85 -20.96
C GLU A 306 10.85 5.79 -22.31
N ALA A 307 10.00 4.79 -22.51
CA ALA A 307 9.17 4.68 -23.72
C ALA A 307 8.21 5.89 -23.87
N THR A 308 7.67 6.38 -22.75
CA THR A 308 6.82 7.57 -22.70
C THR A 308 7.61 8.82 -23.09
N ARG A 309 8.76 9.06 -22.45
CA ARG A 309 9.64 10.21 -22.76
C ARG A 309 10.12 10.22 -24.21
N SER A 310 10.41 9.05 -24.77
CA SER A 310 10.85 8.90 -26.16
C SER A 310 9.70 8.87 -27.18
N LYS A 311 8.44 8.93 -26.73
CA LYS A 311 7.22 8.79 -27.56
C LYS A 311 7.26 7.53 -28.43
N SER A 312 7.72 6.43 -27.85
CA SER A 312 7.89 5.14 -28.53
C SER A 312 6.72 4.18 -28.30
N LEU A 313 5.74 4.55 -27.46
CA LEU A 313 4.58 3.73 -27.09
C LEU A 313 3.52 3.57 -28.20
N VAL A 314 3.63 4.27 -29.34
CA VAL A 314 2.58 4.35 -30.36
C VAL A 314 3.18 4.29 -31.76
N GLY A 315 2.43 3.68 -32.69
CA GLY A 315 2.73 3.67 -34.14
C GLY A 315 3.98 2.86 -34.50
N ASP A 316 4.67 3.28 -35.55
CA ASP A 316 5.82 2.58 -36.16
C ASP A 316 7.05 2.37 -35.22
N LYS A 317 6.99 2.89 -33.99
CA LYS A 317 8.06 2.79 -32.99
C LYS A 317 7.87 1.64 -32.00
N GLU A 318 6.85 0.80 -32.18
CA GLU A 318 6.64 -0.42 -31.39
C GLU A 318 7.90 -1.30 -31.27
N PRO A 319 8.74 -1.51 -32.31
CA PRO A 319 9.98 -2.28 -32.16
C PRO A 319 10.98 -1.65 -31.17
N THR A 320 10.99 -0.32 -31.07
CA THR A 320 11.83 0.40 -30.10
C THR A 320 11.31 0.17 -28.69
N PHE A 321 9.98 0.25 -28.51
CA PHE A 321 9.34 -0.05 -27.24
C PHE A 321 9.62 -1.48 -26.78
N LYS A 322 9.47 -2.45 -27.69
CA LYS A 322 9.79 -3.85 -27.45
C LYS A 322 11.25 -4.04 -27.02
N SER A 323 12.20 -3.43 -27.75
CA SER A 323 13.62 -3.52 -27.40
C SER A 323 13.96 -2.90 -26.03
N LEU A 324 13.33 -1.78 -25.66
CA LEU A 324 13.48 -1.19 -24.31
C LEU A 324 13.00 -2.18 -23.23
N PHE A 325 11.87 -2.84 -23.47
CA PHE A 325 11.30 -3.82 -22.56
C PHE A 325 12.13 -5.10 -22.43
N GLU A 326 12.66 -5.63 -23.54
CA GLU A 326 13.55 -6.81 -23.54
C GLU A 326 14.86 -6.54 -22.78
N LYS A 327 15.36 -5.30 -22.81
CA LYS A 327 16.53 -4.89 -22.02
C LYS A 327 16.23 -4.79 -20.53
N ALA A 328 15.05 -4.29 -20.17
CA ALA A 328 14.66 -4.09 -18.78
C ALA A 328 14.20 -5.39 -18.10
N LEU A 329 13.46 -6.23 -18.82
CA LEU A 329 12.90 -7.49 -18.34
C LEU A 329 13.23 -8.61 -19.33
N PRO A 330 13.96 -9.67 -18.91
CA PRO A 330 14.18 -10.85 -19.73
C PRO A 330 12.86 -11.50 -20.16
N ASP A 331 12.77 -11.98 -21.40
CA ASP A 331 11.59 -12.70 -21.90
C ASP A 331 11.76 -14.22 -21.80
N ASP A 332 12.23 -14.68 -20.64
CA ASP A 332 12.46 -16.08 -20.31
C ASP A 332 12.06 -16.33 -18.85
N TRP A 333 11.27 -17.39 -18.63
CA TRP A 333 10.70 -17.71 -17.33
C TRP A 333 11.77 -17.99 -16.26
N GLU A 334 12.82 -18.74 -16.60
CA GLU A 334 13.88 -19.10 -15.65
C GLU A 334 14.77 -17.88 -15.33
N ALA A 335 15.02 -17.01 -16.30
CA ALA A 335 15.74 -15.75 -16.10
C ALA A 335 14.96 -14.78 -15.20
N LEU A 336 13.64 -14.63 -15.41
CA LEU A 336 12.76 -13.81 -14.58
C LEU A 336 12.73 -14.31 -13.12
N LYS A 337 12.60 -15.62 -12.94
CA LYS A 337 12.66 -16.29 -11.63
C LYS A 337 14.02 -16.09 -10.96
N SER A 338 15.11 -16.42 -11.65
CA SER A 338 16.47 -16.41 -11.09
C SER A 338 16.92 -14.99 -10.71
N ALA A 339 16.44 -13.97 -11.43
CA ALA A 339 16.69 -12.57 -11.11
C ALA A 339 15.77 -12.01 -10.00
N GLY A 340 14.79 -12.79 -9.52
CA GLY A 340 13.82 -12.39 -8.49
C GLY A 340 12.87 -11.28 -8.97
N LEU A 341 12.46 -11.31 -10.24
CA LEU A 341 11.66 -10.26 -10.87
C LEU A 341 10.15 -10.56 -10.86
N ILE A 342 9.78 -11.83 -10.70
CA ILE A 342 8.39 -12.28 -10.62
C ILE A 342 8.14 -13.04 -9.32
N TRP A 343 6.90 -13.02 -8.86
CA TRP A 343 6.44 -13.93 -7.82
C TRP A 343 6.18 -15.32 -8.40
N ILE A 344 6.58 -16.36 -7.66
CA ILE A 344 6.42 -17.77 -8.07
C ILE A 344 5.81 -18.59 -6.94
N GLU A 345 5.07 -19.62 -7.33
CA GLU A 345 4.52 -20.63 -6.42
C GLU A 345 5.22 -21.96 -6.68
N TYR A 346 5.69 -22.60 -5.61
CA TYR A 346 6.22 -23.97 -5.65
C TYR A 346 5.13 -24.97 -5.28
N GLY A 347 5.07 -26.08 -6.01
CA GLY A 347 4.15 -27.19 -5.74
C GLY A 347 4.81 -28.55 -5.93
N LEU A 348 4.37 -29.55 -5.17
CA LEU A 348 4.86 -30.92 -5.34
C LEU A 348 4.34 -31.54 -6.63
N THR A 349 5.22 -32.20 -7.38
CA THR A 349 4.84 -33.04 -8.51
C THR A 349 4.25 -34.36 -8.02
N GLU A 350 3.64 -35.14 -8.90
CA GLU A 350 3.20 -36.51 -8.57
C GLU A 350 4.35 -37.40 -8.10
N LYS A 351 5.58 -37.16 -8.59
CA LYS A 351 6.80 -37.83 -8.10
C LYS A 351 7.12 -37.38 -6.68
N GLY A 352 7.05 -36.08 -6.41
CA GLY A 352 7.25 -35.49 -5.08
C GLY A 352 6.27 -36.02 -4.04
N LYS A 353 4.97 -36.05 -4.38
CA LYS A 353 3.91 -36.59 -3.50
C LYS A 353 4.14 -38.07 -3.15
N LYS A 354 4.58 -38.88 -4.12
CA LYS A 354 4.84 -40.32 -3.91
C LYS A 354 6.11 -40.59 -3.10
N GLN A 355 7.17 -39.81 -3.32
CA GLN A 355 8.44 -40.02 -2.62
C GLN A 355 8.44 -39.39 -1.22
N GLY A 356 7.71 -38.29 -1.00
CA GLY A 356 7.52 -37.69 0.31
C GLY A 356 8.81 -37.61 1.15
N LYS A 357 8.74 -38.09 2.40
CA LYS A 357 9.86 -38.12 3.38
C LYS A 357 11.02 -39.07 3.01
N SER A 358 10.88 -39.88 1.96
CA SER A 358 11.94 -40.82 1.53
C SER A 358 12.90 -40.23 0.50
N SER A 359 12.67 -38.99 0.07
CA SER A 359 13.57 -38.26 -0.82
C SER A 359 14.95 -38.00 -0.19
N SER A 360 16.01 -38.09 -1.00
CA SER A 360 17.37 -37.67 -0.63
C SER A 360 17.64 -36.18 -0.87
N ALA A 361 16.69 -35.43 -1.45
CA ALA A 361 16.86 -34.02 -1.76
C ALA A 361 17.00 -33.21 -0.47
N LYS A 362 18.15 -32.53 -0.32
CA LYS A 362 18.47 -31.72 0.88
C LYS A 362 18.20 -30.23 0.70
N THR A 363 17.97 -29.78 -0.54
CA THR A 363 17.69 -28.38 -0.87
C THR A 363 16.52 -28.31 -1.87
N LEU A 364 15.89 -27.15 -1.95
CA LEU A 364 14.84 -26.90 -2.94
C LEU A 364 15.35 -27.07 -4.38
N GLN A 365 16.59 -26.65 -4.67
CA GLN A 365 17.19 -26.85 -5.98
C GLN A 365 17.37 -28.34 -6.32
N ASN A 366 17.84 -29.15 -5.37
CA ASN A 366 17.89 -30.60 -5.55
C ASN A 366 16.49 -31.18 -5.79
N ALA A 367 15.47 -30.71 -5.09
CA ALA A 367 14.10 -31.18 -5.27
C ALA A 367 13.52 -30.78 -6.64
N LEU A 368 13.92 -29.64 -7.20
CA LEU A 368 13.59 -29.24 -8.57
C LEU A 368 14.33 -30.10 -9.59
N ASP A 369 15.65 -30.29 -9.42
CA ASP A 369 16.49 -31.10 -10.30
C ASP A 369 16.03 -32.57 -10.33
N ASP A 370 15.61 -33.09 -9.17
CA ASP A 370 15.03 -34.42 -9.01
C ASP A 370 13.58 -34.51 -9.52
N GLY A 371 12.97 -33.40 -9.95
CA GLY A 371 11.60 -33.33 -10.45
C GLY A 371 10.53 -33.64 -9.39
N LEU A 372 10.85 -33.43 -8.11
CA LEU A 372 9.94 -33.63 -6.97
C LEU A 372 9.08 -32.40 -6.72
N VAL A 373 9.64 -31.22 -6.99
CA VAL A 373 8.96 -29.93 -6.92
C VAL A 373 8.93 -29.36 -8.32
N SER A 374 7.85 -28.67 -8.65
CA SER A 374 7.74 -27.78 -9.80
C SER A 374 7.40 -26.38 -9.32
N TRP A 375 7.62 -25.38 -10.17
CA TRP A 375 7.23 -24.02 -9.89
C TRP A 375 6.42 -23.46 -11.05
N LYS A 376 5.60 -22.44 -10.78
CA LYS A 376 4.86 -21.66 -11.78
C LYS A 376 4.83 -20.19 -11.39
N PRO A 377 4.75 -19.26 -12.36
CA PRO A 377 4.52 -17.85 -12.05
C PRO A 377 3.18 -17.64 -11.34
N ILE A 378 3.14 -16.72 -10.38
CA ILE A 378 1.88 -16.27 -9.78
C ILE A 378 1.25 -15.26 -10.73
N GLN A 379 -0.03 -15.47 -11.09
CA GLN A 379 -0.77 -14.57 -11.96
C GLN A 379 -0.95 -13.20 -11.29
N TYR A 380 -0.87 -12.13 -12.08
CA TYR A 380 -1.13 -10.77 -11.61
C TYR A 380 -2.63 -10.53 -11.44
N GLU A 381 -3.03 -10.17 -10.21
CA GLU A 381 -4.43 -10.02 -9.83
C GLU A 381 -4.91 -8.59 -9.68
N ASP A 382 -4.07 -7.61 -10.00
CA ASP A 382 -4.37 -6.19 -9.80
C ASP A 382 -4.46 -5.45 -11.14
N PHE A 383 -4.36 -4.12 -11.11
CA PHE A 383 -4.56 -3.25 -12.27
C PHE A 383 -3.33 -2.40 -12.52
N LEU A 384 -3.12 -1.99 -13.77
CA LEU A 384 -2.02 -1.09 -14.10
C LEU A 384 -2.29 0.33 -13.58
N PRO A 385 -1.42 0.92 -12.74
CA PRO A 385 -1.72 2.20 -12.10
C PRO A 385 -1.76 3.40 -13.03
N MET A 386 -0.88 3.46 -14.04
CA MET A 386 -0.83 4.57 -15.01
C MET A 386 -1.71 4.35 -16.25
N SER A 387 -1.98 3.09 -16.60
CA SER A 387 -2.78 2.73 -17.80
C SER A 387 -4.28 2.88 -17.54
N ALA A 388 -4.74 2.68 -16.30
CA ALA A 388 -6.12 3.00 -15.93
C ALA A 388 -6.49 4.42 -16.40
N ALA A 389 -5.66 5.42 -16.08
CA ALA A 389 -5.87 6.81 -16.49
C ALA A 389 -5.90 7.04 -18.01
N GLY A 390 -5.01 6.38 -18.78
CA GLY A 390 -4.97 6.48 -20.24
C GLY A 390 -6.22 5.87 -20.91
N ILE A 391 -6.69 4.74 -20.39
CA ILE A 391 -7.96 4.13 -20.77
C ILE A 391 -9.13 5.03 -20.37
N PHE A 392 -9.14 5.56 -19.15
CA PHE A 392 -10.17 6.47 -18.67
C PHE A 392 -10.31 7.70 -19.56
N GLN A 393 -9.22 8.40 -19.89
CA GLN A 393 -9.28 9.58 -20.76
C GLN A 393 -9.67 9.24 -22.20
N SER A 394 -9.06 8.21 -22.78
CA SER A 394 -9.32 7.84 -24.18
C SER A 394 -10.71 7.24 -24.37
N ASN A 395 -11.36 6.73 -23.33
CA ASN A 395 -12.75 6.26 -23.38
C ASN A 395 -13.79 7.38 -23.21
N LEU A 396 -13.36 8.56 -22.75
CA LEU A 396 -14.21 9.74 -22.54
C LEU A 396 -14.00 10.80 -23.65
N HIS A 397 -13.59 10.36 -24.85
CA HIS A 397 -13.36 11.19 -26.05
C HIS A 397 -12.30 12.31 -25.92
N HIS A 398 -11.37 12.22 -24.96
CA HIS A 398 -10.29 13.20 -24.81
C HIS A 398 -8.94 12.66 -25.26
N ASP A 399 -8.47 13.09 -26.45
CA ASP A 399 -7.07 12.97 -26.88
C ASP A 399 -6.23 14.08 -26.25
N SER A 400 -5.91 13.95 -24.96
CA SER A 400 -5.01 14.87 -24.28
C SER A 400 -3.73 14.13 -23.89
N ALA A 401 -2.58 14.58 -24.37
CA ALA A 401 -1.29 14.07 -23.93
C ALA A 401 -1.11 14.35 -22.42
N VAL A 402 -0.67 13.34 -21.67
CA VAL A 402 -0.38 13.44 -20.24
C VAL A 402 0.75 14.45 -20.03
N ASN A 403 0.47 15.56 -19.34
CA ASN A 403 1.51 16.44 -18.79
C ASN A 403 1.86 15.92 -17.39
N LEU A 404 3.10 15.49 -17.21
CA LEU A 404 3.62 14.85 -15.98
C LEU A 404 4.27 15.84 -14.99
N ASP A 405 3.93 17.13 -15.06
CA ASP A 405 4.67 18.19 -14.34
C ASP A 405 3.98 18.71 -13.05
N GLY A 406 3.08 17.92 -12.44
CA GLY A 406 2.45 18.25 -11.15
C GLY A 406 3.05 17.46 -9.99
N SER A 407 3.30 18.10 -8.83
CA SER A 407 3.77 17.47 -7.58
C SER A 407 2.87 16.29 -7.14
N PRO A 408 3.28 15.02 -7.29
CA PRO A 408 2.39 13.87 -7.07
C PRO A 408 2.31 13.41 -5.61
N GLN A 409 3.34 13.63 -4.80
CA GLN A 409 3.50 12.88 -3.53
C GLN A 409 2.57 13.35 -2.39
N GLU A 410 2.30 14.64 -2.26
CA GLU A 410 1.39 15.16 -1.23
C GLU A 410 -0.08 14.78 -1.50
N ALA A 411 -0.51 14.88 -2.77
CA ALA A 411 -1.87 14.53 -3.19
C ALA A 411 -2.16 13.01 -3.05
N ILE A 412 -1.16 12.17 -3.35
CA ILE A 412 -1.25 10.72 -3.19
C ILE A 412 -1.40 10.34 -1.71
N SER A 413 -0.68 11.01 -0.81
CA SER A 413 -0.74 10.72 0.63
C SER A 413 -2.13 11.01 1.23
N GLU A 414 -2.69 12.19 0.96
CA GLU A 414 -4.04 12.56 1.43
C GLU A 414 -5.12 11.71 0.75
N SER A 415 -5.01 11.47 -0.57
CA SER A 415 -5.93 10.58 -1.27
C SER A 415 -5.95 9.18 -0.66
N LYS A 416 -4.79 8.63 -0.33
CA LYS A 416 -4.67 7.29 0.25
C LYS A 416 -5.24 7.25 1.66
N ARG A 417 -5.00 8.31 2.45
CA ARG A 417 -5.54 8.47 3.80
C ARG A 417 -7.08 8.47 3.79
N GLN A 418 -7.71 9.30 2.96
CA GLN A 418 -9.18 9.40 2.88
C GLN A 418 -9.85 8.05 2.57
N LEU A 419 -9.30 7.29 1.63
CA LEU A 419 -9.79 5.94 1.32
C LEU A 419 -9.57 4.97 2.49
N ARG A 420 -8.39 4.98 3.11
CA ARG A 420 -8.08 4.12 4.28
C ARG A 420 -9.02 4.38 5.45
N GLU A 421 -9.33 5.64 5.75
CA GLU A 421 -10.26 6.00 6.84
C GLU A 421 -11.64 5.36 6.66
N VAL A 422 -12.12 5.26 5.42
CA VAL A 422 -13.43 4.68 5.08
C VAL A 422 -13.39 3.16 5.03
N LEU A 423 -12.26 2.60 4.59
CA LEU A 423 -12.06 1.16 4.46
C LEU A 423 -11.69 0.48 5.80
N GLY A 424 -11.22 1.24 6.80
CA GLY A 424 -10.85 0.78 8.15
C GLY A 424 -9.39 0.37 8.31
N GLU A 425 -9.01 -0.09 9.51
CA GLU A 425 -7.63 -0.43 9.91
C GLU A 425 -6.97 -1.54 9.06
N HIS A 426 -7.78 -2.45 8.52
CA HIS A 426 -7.36 -3.49 7.56
C HIS A 426 -7.71 -3.13 6.10
N GLY A 427 -8.18 -1.91 5.88
CA GLY A 427 -8.60 -1.40 4.60
C GLY A 427 -7.41 -1.01 3.75
N MET A 428 -7.39 -1.49 2.50
CA MET A 428 -6.35 -1.22 1.49
C MET A 428 -5.04 -1.97 1.73
N ILE A 429 -5.06 -3.26 1.37
CA ILE A 429 -3.90 -4.13 1.36
C ILE A 429 -2.95 -3.72 0.24
N ASP A 430 -1.65 -3.72 0.53
CA ASP A 430 -0.60 -3.50 -0.45
C ASP A 430 -0.39 -4.76 -1.30
N GLU A 431 -0.63 -4.66 -2.60
CA GLU A 431 -0.46 -5.79 -3.52
C GLU A 431 0.98 -6.33 -3.59
N MET A 432 1.96 -5.49 -3.22
CA MET A 432 3.36 -5.87 -3.18
C MET A 432 3.76 -6.63 -1.92
N LYS A 433 2.86 -6.74 -0.93
CA LYS A 433 3.09 -7.41 0.36
C LYS A 433 2.41 -8.77 0.47
N PHE A 434 1.73 -9.28 -0.57
CA PHE A 434 1.19 -10.64 -0.56
C PHE A 434 2.31 -11.67 -0.41
N PRO A 435 2.07 -12.80 0.30
CA PRO A 435 3.13 -13.58 0.91
C PRO A 435 4.15 -14.07 -0.12
N SER A 436 5.38 -13.65 0.17
CA SER A 436 6.63 -14.15 -0.37
C SER A 436 6.65 -15.68 -0.49
N ASN A 437 6.89 -16.20 -1.69
CA ASN A 437 7.31 -17.59 -1.97
C ASN A 437 6.72 -18.64 -1.01
N SER A 438 5.39 -18.71 -0.85
CA SER A 438 4.78 -19.77 -0.07
C SER A 438 4.87 -21.08 -0.83
N ILE A 439 5.46 -22.11 -0.21
CA ILE A 439 5.35 -23.49 -0.69
C ILE A 439 3.94 -23.95 -0.32
N THR A 440 3.02 -23.95 -1.28
CA THR A 440 1.68 -24.50 -1.07
C THR A 440 1.76 -26.02 -1.23
N ILE A 441 1.98 -26.77 -0.14
CA ILE A 441 1.79 -28.22 -0.13
C ILE A 441 0.28 -28.49 -0.12
N ALA A 442 -0.34 -28.51 -1.29
CA ALA A 442 -1.75 -28.89 -1.42
C ALA A 442 -1.92 -30.40 -1.13
N ASP A 443 -2.63 -30.67 -0.02
CA ASP A 443 -3.35 -31.89 0.35
C ASP A 443 -2.72 -33.27 0.05
N SER A 444 -2.07 -33.85 1.07
CA SER A 444 -2.22 -35.28 1.35
C SER A 444 -2.98 -35.46 2.66
N LYS A 445 -4.30 -35.62 2.58
CA LYS A 445 -5.09 -36.14 3.69
C LYS A 445 -4.74 -37.63 3.85
N ASP A 446 -3.83 -37.95 4.75
CA ASP A 446 -3.67 -39.33 5.21
C ASP A 446 -4.84 -39.69 6.14
N ALA A 447 -5.23 -40.96 6.09
CA ALA A 447 -6.41 -41.55 6.73
C ALA A 447 -6.41 -41.57 8.29
N THR A 448 -5.64 -40.69 8.93
CA THR A 448 -5.55 -40.54 10.40
C THR A 448 -5.72 -39.11 10.89
N GLY A 449 -6.08 -38.15 10.03
CA GLY A 449 -6.56 -36.83 10.50
C GLY A 449 -5.51 -35.92 11.15
N SER A 450 -4.25 -36.00 10.71
CA SER A 450 -3.23 -34.99 11.03
C SER A 450 -2.35 -34.73 9.80
N PRO A 451 -2.03 -33.47 9.47
CA PRO A 451 -1.22 -33.15 8.30
C PRO A 451 0.21 -33.68 8.47
N PRO A 452 0.82 -34.29 7.44
CA PRO A 452 2.23 -34.63 7.49
C PRO A 452 3.06 -33.35 7.32
N THR A 453 3.57 -32.81 8.43
CA THR A 453 4.73 -31.91 8.42
C THR A 453 5.92 -32.67 7.85
N ILE A 454 6.34 -32.27 6.64
CA ILE A 454 7.69 -32.53 6.18
C ILE A 454 8.52 -31.38 6.76
N ASP A 455 9.40 -31.74 7.68
CA ASP A 455 10.41 -30.87 8.27
C ASP A 455 11.39 -30.43 7.17
N ALA A 456 11.04 -29.34 6.50
CA ALA A 456 11.98 -28.56 5.73
C ALA A 456 12.81 -27.77 6.75
N SER A 457 13.87 -28.42 7.24
CA SER A 457 14.90 -27.78 8.07
C SER A 457 15.66 -26.74 7.23
N VAL A 458 15.02 -25.59 7.00
CA VAL A 458 15.71 -24.33 7.18
C VAL A 458 16.20 -24.39 8.62
N LYS A 459 17.52 -24.41 8.83
CA LYS A 459 18.08 -24.42 10.19
C LYS A 459 17.53 -23.20 10.94
N THR A 460 16.49 -23.42 11.72
CA THR A 460 16.03 -22.49 12.74
C THR A 460 17.09 -22.49 13.83
N ALA A 461 17.83 -21.39 13.95
CA ALA A 461 18.81 -21.23 15.00
C ALA A 461 18.10 -21.40 16.35
N THR A 462 18.54 -22.35 17.15
CA THR A 462 18.09 -22.53 18.54
C THR A 462 18.36 -21.25 19.34
N GLN A 463 17.62 -21.01 20.43
CA GLN A 463 17.87 -19.88 21.34
C GLN A 463 19.35 -19.76 21.73
N SER A 464 20.04 -20.90 21.87
CA SER A 464 21.47 -20.96 22.12
C SER A 464 22.32 -20.47 20.94
N GLU A 465 21.94 -20.72 19.69
CA GLU A 465 22.69 -20.28 18.49
C GLU A 465 22.49 -18.79 18.18
N ILE A 466 21.32 -18.23 18.49
CA ILE A 466 21.06 -16.79 18.44
C ILE A 466 21.87 -16.07 19.52
N LEU A 467 21.86 -16.58 20.75
CA LEU A 467 22.68 -16.04 21.84
C LEU A 467 24.18 -16.13 21.56
N GLU A 468 24.64 -17.22 20.93
CA GLU A 468 26.04 -17.39 20.53
C GLU A 468 26.44 -16.42 19.41
N SER A 469 25.53 -16.14 18.47
CA SER A 469 25.74 -15.15 17.39
C SER A 469 25.80 -13.72 17.94
N ILE A 470 24.91 -13.38 18.88
CA ILE A 470 24.93 -12.11 19.60
C ILE A 470 26.23 -11.98 20.41
N ARG A 471 26.67 -13.04 21.10
CA ARG A 471 27.96 -13.07 21.82
C ARG A 471 29.15 -12.83 20.90
N ARG A 472 29.17 -13.44 19.70
CA ARG A 472 30.25 -13.22 18.71
C ARG A 472 30.27 -11.79 18.16
N LEU A 473 29.10 -11.22 17.90
CA LEU A 473 28.98 -9.83 17.43
C LEU A 473 29.42 -8.84 18.52
N LEU A 474 29.01 -9.07 19.76
CA LEU A 474 29.44 -8.28 20.92
C LEU A 474 30.96 -8.40 21.16
N TRP A 475 31.53 -9.60 21.05
CA TRP A 475 32.97 -9.81 21.19
C TRP A 475 33.77 -9.05 20.12
N ARG A 476 33.28 -9.07 18.87
CA ARG A 476 33.92 -8.37 17.75
C ARG A 476 33.85 -6.84 17.91
N LYS A 477 32.75 -6.32 18.45
CA LYS A 477 32.62 -4.90 18.80
C LYS A 477 33.56 -4.53 19.95
N THR A 478 33.64 -5.35 21.00
CA THR A 478 34.58 -5.16 22.11
C THR A 478 36.04 -5.16 21.62
N GLU A 479 36.40 -6.02 20.67
CA GLU A 479 37.75 -6.03 20.09
C GLU A 479 38.08 -4.74 19.33
N LEU A 480 37.11 -4.20 18.57
CA LEU A 480 37.25 -2.94 17.86
C LEU A 480 37.35 -1.74 18.82
N ASP A 481 36.56 -1.74 19.88
CA ASP A 481 36.58 -0.69 20.91
C ASP A 481 37.88 -0.72 21.72
N VAL A 482 38.40 -1.91 22.07
CA VAL A 482 39.70 -2.06 22.73
C VAL A 482 40.84 -1.55 21.83
N ARG A 483 40.80 -1.84 20.53
CA ARG A 483 41.79 -1.33 19.55
C ARG A 483 41.67 0.20 19.40
N SER A 484 40.46 0.73 19.41
CA SER A 484 40.19 2.17 19.36
C SER A 484 40.71 2.90 20.61
N THR A 485 40.47 2.35 21.80
CA THR A 485 40.96 2.88 23.07
C THR A 485 42.48 2.74 23.22
N ALA A 486 43.07 1.65 22.75
CA ALA A 486 44.53 1.51 22.71
C ALA A 486 45.16 2.57 21.79
N LYS A 487 44.50 2.90 20.68
CA LYS A 487 44.92 3.94 19.74
C LYS A 487 44.80 5.34 20.32
N SER A 488 43.72 5.65 21.04
CA SER A 488 43.55 6.96 21.71
C SER A 488 44.55 7.18 22.85
N LEU A 489 45.10 6.10 23.42
CA LEU A 489 46.16 6.12 24.42
C LEU A 489 47.58 6.07 23.83
N GLY A 490 47.72 6.15 22.50
CA GLY A 490 49.01 6.19 21.79
C GLY A 490 49.77 4.86 21.79
N LYS A 491 49.07 3.73 21.95
CA LYS A 491 49.63 2.36 21.97
C LYS A 491 49.37 1.59 20.68
N ASP A 492 49.49 2.28 19.54
CA ASP A 492 49.10 1.79 18.20
C ASP A 492 49.88 0.55 17.70
N ASN A 493 51.00 0.21 18.34
CA ASN A 493 51.94 -0.83 17.91
C ASN A 493 52.24 -1.88 18.99
N VAL A 494 51.35 -2.07 19.97
CA VAL A 494 51.55 -3.06 21.04
C VAL A 494 50.68 -4.31 20.77
N ASP A 495 51.25 -5.50 20.98
CA ASP A 495 50.55 -6.78 20.83
C ASP A 495 49.30 -6.86 21.74
N LEU A 496 48.21 -7.43 21.22
CA LEU A 496 46.90 -7.52 21.88
C LEU A 496 47.00 -8.14 23.29
N ALA A 497 47.87 -9.14 23.46
CA ALA A 497 48.08 -9.78 24.74
C ALA A 497 48.61 -8.81 25.81
N SER A 498 49.43 -7.83 25.42
CA SER A 498 50.00 -6.84 26.34
C SER A 498 49.02 -5.71 26.63
N ILE A 499 48.18 -5.33 25.66
CA ILE A 499 47.07 -4.37 25.83
C ILE A 499 46.01 -4.94 26.79
N MET A 500 45.68 -6.24 26.67
CA MET A 500 44.73 -6.90 27.55
C MET A 500 45.26 -7.10 28.98
N SER A 501 46.56 -7.01 29.21
CA SER A 501 47.15 -7.06 30.56
C SER A 501 47.19 -5.70 31.27
N ASP A 502 46.81 -4.61 30.58
CA ASP A 502 46.80 -3.26 31.12
C ASP A 502 45.62 -3.07 32.10
N GLU A 503 45.93 -2.64 33.32
CA GLU A 503 44.99 -2.58 34.43
C GLU A 503 43.83 -1.57 34.19
N LYS A 504 44.08 -0.50 33.41
CA LYS A 504 43.03 0.44 33.00
C LYS A 504 42.08 -0.18 31.97
N VAL A 505 42.64 -0.90 30.99
CA VAL A 505 41.86 -1.59 29.94
C VAL A 505 41.00 -2.70 30.55
N GLN A 506 41.56 -3.46 31.50
CA GLN A 506 40.84 -4.50 32.26
C GLN A 506 39.71 -3.94 33.13
N LYS A 507 39.87 -2.72 33.67
CA LYS A 507 38.83 -2.07 34.48
C LYS A 507 37.65 -1.62 33.63
N GLU A 508 37.90 -1.11 32.43
CA GLU A 508 36.82 -0.75 31.49
C GLU A 508 36.13 -1.98 30.91
N LEU A 509 36.88 -3.03 30.56
CA LEU A 509 36.31 -4.33 30.12
C LEU A 509 35.35 -4.92 31.16
N ARG A 510 35.74 -4.97 32.45
CA ARG A 510 34.86 -5.46 33.53
C ARG A 510 33.65 -4.56 33.80
N SER A 511 33.70 -3.29 33.40
CA SER A 511 32.54 -2.40 33.43
C SER A 511 31.60 -2.73 32.27
N LEU A 512 32.16 -2.92 31.08
CA LEU A 512 31.44 -3.27 29.86
C LEU A 512 30.75 -4.64 29.99
N GLU A 513 31.43 -5.65 30.54
CA GLU A 513 30.88 -6.99 30.78
C GLU A 513 29.67 -6.97 31.72
N ARG A 514 29.69 -6.14 32.78
CA ARG A 514 28.55 -5.99 33.70
C ARG A 514 27.38 -5.27 33.04
N THR A 515 27.67 -4.28 32.20
CA THR A 515 26.65 -3.60 31.40
C THR A 515 26.00 -4.57 30.41
N VAL A 516 26.79 -5.36 29.68
CA VAL A 516 26.31 -6.38 28.73
C VAL A 516 25.49 -7.47 29.42
N ALA A 517 25.89 -7.93 30.61
CA ALA A 517 25.11 -8.89 31.39
C ALA A 517 23.74 -8.35 31.82
N GLY A 518 23.67 -7.06 32.18
CA GLY A 518 22.39 -6.37 32.44
C GLY A 518 21.52 -6.24 31.20
N TYR A 519 22.11 -6.01 30.02
CA TYR A 519 21.40 -5.94 28.75
C TYR A 519 20.79 -7.28 28.32
N ILE A 520 21.49 -8.39 28.56
CA ILE A 520 20.95 -9.74 28.28
C ILE A 520 19.70 -10.00 29.12
N GLY A 521 19.71 -9.63 30.40
CA GLY A 521 18.53 -9.76 31.27
C GLY A 521 17.32 -8.95 30.80
N ILE A 522 17.52 -7.71 30.35
CA ILE A 522 16.44 -6.85 29.84
C ILE A 522 15.85 -7.39 28.53
N CYS A 523 16.70 -7.94 27.65
CA CYS A 523 16.24 -8.59 26.42
C CYS A 523 15.45 -9.86 26.72
N GLU A 524 15.88 -10.66 27.69
CA GLU A 524 15.15 -11.85 28.16
C GLU A 524 13.78 -11.49 28.76
N ASP A 525 13.70 -10.41 29.55
CA ASP A 525 12.45 -9.93 30.14
C ASP A 525 11.47 -9.37 29.10
N LYS A 526 11.94 -8.59 28.13
CA LYS A 526 11.09 -8.08 27.04
C LYS A 526 10.59 -9.19 26.11
N LEU A 527 11.42 -10.21 25.87
CA LEU A 527 11.01 -11.37 25.08
C LEU A 527 9.95 -12.18 25.85
N ARG A 528 10.13 -12.36 27.16
CA ARG A 528 9.15 -13.02 28.04
C ARG A 528 7.81 -12.27 28.04
N GLN A 529 7.84 -10.95 28.21
CA GLN A 529 6.63 -10.12 28.23
C GLN A 529 5.86 -10.16 26.90
N ARG A 530 6.59 -10.18 25.77
CA ARG A 530 5.98 -10.29 24.44
C ARG A 530 5.38 -11.67 24.16
N ILE A 531 5.90 -12.72 24.79
CA ILE A 531 5.31 -14.07 24.76
C ILE A 531 4.07 -14.14 25.66
N GLU A 532 4.07 -13.47 26.81
CA GLU A 532 2.90 -13.32 27.70
C GLU A 532 1.74 -12.57 27.00
N ASP A 533 2.05 -11.57 26.18
CA ASP A 533 1.05 -10.80 25.42
C ASP A 533 0.47 -11.56 24.21
N LEU A 534 1.22 -12.54 23.66
CA LEU A 534 0.83 -13.32 22.48
C LEU A 534 0.08 -14.61 22.83
N VAL A 535 0.07 -15.04 24.10
CA VAL A 535 -0.52 -16.30 24.55
C VAL A 535 -1.61 -16.02 25.59
N ALA A 536 -2.85 -16.43 25.33
CA ALA A 536 -3.93 -16.29 26.31
C ALA A 536 -3.53 -16.94 27.66
N PRO A 537 -3.88 -16.34 28.82
CA PRO A 537 -3.34 -16.74 30.14
C PRO A 537 -3.56 -18.21 30.53
N GLU A 538 -4.47 -18.90 29.85
CA GLU A 538 -4.86 -20.30 30.08
C GLU A 538 -3.89 -21.32 29.45
N LEU A 539 -3.00 -20.90 28.54
CA LEU A 539 -2.04 -21.76 27.84
C LEU A 539 -0.62 -21.74 28.45
N TYR A 540 -0.36 -20.86 29.42
CA TYR A 540 0.97 -20.67 30.01
C TYR A 540 1.43 -21.81 30.92
N ALA A 541 0.53 -22.71 31.32
CA ALA A 541 0.84 -23.78 32.26
C ALA A 541 1.37 -25.08 31.62
N GLU A 542 1.30 -25.28 30.29
CA GLU A 542 1.55 -26.62 29.71
C GLU A 542 2.46 -26.74 28.47
N ARG A 543 3.03 -25.69 27.88
CA ARG A 543 3.97 -25.89 26.74
C ARG A 543 5.16 -24.92 26.72
N ASN A 544 6.36 -25.49 26.73
CA ASN A 544 7.67 -24.81 26.73
C ASN A 544 8.28 -24.58 25.32
N ASP A 545 7.49 -24.65 24.24
CA ASP A 545 8.01 -24.50 22.87
C ASP A 545 7.19 -23.46 22.07
N VAL A 546 7.66 -22.21 22.05
CA VAL A 546 7.15 -21.15 21.15
C VAL A 546 8.16 -20.90 20.03
N VAL A 547 7.71 -21.03 18.79
CA VAL A 547 8.50 -20.85 17.56
C VAL A 547 8.40 -19.38 17.11
N LEU A 548 9.54 -18.69 17.02
CA LEU A 548 9.67 -17.34 16.43
C LEU A 548 10.46 -17.43 15.11
N GLU A 549 10.03 -16.70 14.08
CA GLU A 549 10.72 -16.63 12.78
C GLU A 549 12.11 -15.97 12.90
N PRO A 550 13.12 -16.43 12.15
CA PRO A 550 14.46 -15.83 12.16
C PRO A 550 14.50 -14.52 11.36
N LEU A 551 15.26 -13.54 11.86
CA LEU A 551 15.65 -12.36 11.09
C LEU A 551 16.52 -12.77 9.88
N PRO A 552 16.30 -12.20 8.68
CA PRO A 552 17.04 -12.57 7.48
C PRO A 552 18.54 -12.23 7.60
N GLU A 553 19.40 -13.11 7.06
CA GLU A 553 20.87 -12.92 6.98
C GLU A 553 21.30 -11.61 6.28
N SER A 554 20.38 -10.93 5.59
CA SER A 554 20.60 -9.63 4.97
C SER A 554 20.44 -8.44 5.92
N MET A 555 20.14 -8.64 7.20
CA MET A 555 20.32 -7.59 8.22
C MET A 555 21.82 -7.38 8.48
N VAL A 556 22.45 -6.66 7.57
CA VAL A 556 23.58 -5.80 7.96
C VAL A 556 23.00 -4.80 8.95
N VAL A 557 23.22 -5.04 10.23
CA VAL A 557 22.95 -4.03 11.27
C VAL A 557 23.91 -2.89 10.98
N GLU A 558 23.42 -1.85 10.31
CA GLU A 558 24.17 -0.61 10.19
C GLU A 558 24.53 -0.13 11.61
N GLU A 559 25.78 0.29 11.81
CA GLU A 559 26.31 0.85 13.07
C GLU A 559 25.40 1.86 13.81
N PRO A 560 24.51 2.66 13.17
CA PRO A 560 23.65 3.62 13.88
C PRO A 560 22.58 3.00 14.78
N LEU A 561 22.15 1.75 14.52
CA LEU A 561 21.14 1.06 15.34
C LEU A 561 21.65 0.71 16.75
N ILE A 562 22.96 0.77 16.95
CA ILE A 562 23.57 0.57 18.26
C ILE A 562 23.48 1.88 19.06
N GLU A 563 23.97 3.02 18.55
CA GLU A 563 24.02 4.27 19.34
C GLU A 563 22.66 4.74 19.89
N GLU A 564 21.58 4.45 19.16
CA GLU A 564 20.23 4.88 19.54
C GLU A 564 19.57 4.03 20.63
N ALA A 565 20.03 2.79 20.83
CA ALA A 565 19.58 1.95 21.93
C ALA A 565 20.31 2.27 23.27
N PHE A 566 21.46 2.96 23.23
CA PHE A 566 22.41 3.00 24.36
C PHE A 566 22.59 4.36 25.07
N GLY A 567 22.04 5.48 24.59
CA GLY A 567 21.94 6.72 25.38
C GLY A 567 23.18 7.12 26.21
N ILE A 568 24.40 6.98 25.68
CA ILE A 568 25.62 7.34 26.42
C ILE A 568 25.94 8.82 26.20
N GLY A 569 25.40 9.66 27.09
CA GLY A 569 25.58 11.11 27.03
C GLY A 569 25.29 11.86 28.32
N ARG A 570 25.56 11.29 29.50
CA ARG A 570 25.65 12.09 30.75
C ARG A 570 26.99 11.84 31.43
N HIS A 571 27.89 12.82 31.36
CA HIS A 571 28.95 12.95 32.35
C HIS A 571 28.45 13.82 33.51
N ALA A 572 28.73 13.33 34.71
CA ALA A 572 28.35 13.87 35.99
C ALA A 572 29.00 15.23 36.30
N THR A 573 28.22 16.15 36.87
CA THR A 573 28.70 17.23 37.74
C THR A 573 27.95 17.19 39.07
N THR A 574 28.62 16.61 40.07
CA THR A 574 28.62 16.88 41.53
C THR A 574 27.35 17.30 42.29
N ALA A 575 26.94 16.38 43.21
CA ALA A 575 26.30 16.55 44.55
C ALA A 575 24.76 16.73 44.69
N PRO A 576 24.15 16.32 45.83
CA PRO A 576 24.24 15.07 46.58
C PRO A 576 22.93 14.26 46.56
N LYS A 577 23.03 12.99 46.99
CA LYS A 577 21.99 11.94 47.01
C LYS A 577 20.76 12.30 47.84
N SER A 578 19.57 12.07 47.28
CA SER A 578 18.38 11.64 48.04
C SER A 578 17.77 10.40 47.37
N SER A 579 17.42 9.43 48.20
CA SER A 579 17.08 8.04 47.89
C SER A 579 15.83 7.84 47.04
N GLU A 580 15.85 6.79 46.23
CA GLU A 580 14.76 6.28 45.36
C GLU A 580 13.53 5.73 46.13
N SER A 581 13.39 5.99 47.42
CA SER A 581 12.22 5.57 48.22
C SER A 581 11.12 6.63 48.34
N ASP A 582 11.38 7.88 47.94
CA ASP A 582 10.44 9.00 48.17
C ASP A 582 9.72 9.46 46.88
N ARG A 583 9.82 8.69 45.78
CA ARG A 583 9.19 9.02 44.48
C ARG A 583 7.92 8.23 44.15
N ALA A 584 7.42 7.41 45.08
CA ALA A 584 6.19 6.66 44.90
C ALA A 584 4.91 7.42 45.34
N GLU A 585 5.02 8.62 45.90
CA GLU A 585 3.87 9.46 46.29
C GLU A 585 4.07 10.91 45.83
N GLN A 586 4.01 11.15 44.52
CA GLN A 586 3.62 12.43 43.92
C GLN A 586 3.35 12.25 42.42
N LEU A 587 2.44 11.32 42.10
CA LEU A 587 1.65 11.43 40.87
C LEU A 587 0.61 12.53 41.11
N GLN A 588 1.06 13.79 41.00
CA GLN A 588 0.16 14.86 40.61
C GLN A 588 0.10 14.82 39.09
N ASP A 589 -1.11 14.62 38.56
CA ASP A 589 -1.48 14.97 37.19
C ASP A 589 -0.76 16.26 36.80
N PRO A 590 -0.03 16.34 35.67
CA PRO A 590 0.45 17.63 35.19
C PRO A 590 -0.80 18.42 34.80
N THR A 591 -1.21 19.26 35.73
CA THR A 591 -2.25 20.28 35.62
C THR A 591 -2.42 20.81 34.19
N ASP A 592 -3.69 20.98 33.81
CA ASP A 592 -4.17 21.95 32.82
C ASP A 592 -3.50 23.32 33.07
N GLY A 593 -2.28 23.49 32.59
CA GLY A 593 -1.43 24.63 32.88
C GLY A 593 -1.48 25.64 31.73
N GLU A 594 -2.05 26.80 32.00
CA GLU A 594 -1.93 28.06 31.24
C GLU A 594 -0.47 28.59 31.15
N GLY A 595 0.54 27.72 31.13
CA GLY A 595 1.95 28.09 31.04
C GLY A 595 2.37 28.42 29.60
N LYS A 596 3.54 29.01 29.43
CA LYS A 596 4.23 29.18 28.14
C LYS A 596 5.26 28.06 27.95
N ALA A 597 5.37 27.52 26.73
CA ALA A 597 6.37 26.51 26.38
C ALA A 597 7.12 26.97 25.13
N LEU A 598 8.44 26.82 25.15
CA LEU A 598 9.30 27.20 24.03
C LEU A 598 9.46 26.00 23.09
N TYR A 599 8.96 26.13 21.88
CA TYR A 599 9.07 25.09 20.86
C TYR A 599 10.21 25.39 19.89
N PHE A 600 10.92 24.33 19.47
CA PHE A 600 11.83 24.32 18.35
C PHE A 600 11.15 23.73 17.12
N PHE A 601 11.05 24.53 16.07
CA PHE A 601 10.47 24.17 14.80
C PHE A 601 11.56 24.03 13.73
N TYR A 602 11.39 23.01 12.91
CA TYR A 602 12.16 22.73 11.71
C TYR A 602 11.17 22.48 10.56
N GLY A 603 11.66 22.37 9.33
CA GLY A 603 10.76 22.19 8.18
C GLY A 603 9.83 23.37 7.91
N THR A 604 8.59 23.05 7.53
CA THR A 604 7.58 24.05 7.12
C THR A 604 7.11 24.92 8.28
N LEU A 605 7.12 24.41 9.52
CA LEU A 605 6.75 25.19 10.72
C LEU A 605 7.76 26.28 11.09
N MET A 606 8.90 26.36 10.39
CA MET A 606 9.80 27.51 10.48
C MET A 606 9.18 28.78 9.86
N ASP A 607 8.20 28.64 8.96
CA ASP A 607 7.46 29.76 8.38
C ASP A 607 6.42 30.31 9.38
N PRO A 608 6.52 31.60 9.80
CA PRO A 608 5.62 32.17 10.78
C PRO A 608 4.13 32.14 10.38
N ALA A 609 3.82 32.28 9.08
CA ALA A 609 2.44 32.27 8.60
C ALA A 609 1.83 30.86 8.65
N THR A 610 2.62 29.84 8.30
CA THR A 610 2.25 28.43 8.43
C THR A 610 2.05 28.07 9.90
N LEU A 611 2.98 28.44 10.78
CA LEU A 611 2.82 28.22 12.21
C LEU A 611 1.57 28.92 12.76
N GLN A 612 1.29 30.16 12.35
CA GLN A 612 0.06 30.87 12.74
C GLN A 612 -1.19 30.11 12.29
N ARG A 613 -1.23 29.61 11.06
CA ARG A 613 -2.37 28.87 10.52
C ARG A 613 -2.61 27.57 11.29
N VAL A 614 -1.55 26.82 11.57
CA VAL A 614 -1.59 25.53 12.27
C VAL A 614 -1.98 25.69 13.74
N THR A 615 -1.46 26.70 14.43
CA THR A 615 -1.75 27.00 15.85
C THR A 615 -3.00 27.86 16.08
N GLY A 616 -3.40 28.62 15.04
CA GLY A 616 -4.49 29.59 14.98
C GLY A 616 -4.37 30.70 16.00
N LEU A 617 -3.12 31.09 16.23
CA LEU A 617 -2.79 32.32 16.93
C LEU A 617 -3.40 33.51 16.18
N GLN A 618 -3.93 34.46 16.93
CA GLN A 618 -4.56 35.67 16.36
C GLN A 618 -3.55 36.58 15.67
N THR A 619 -2.28 36.49 16.06
CA THR A 619 -1.16 37.25 15.48
C THR A 619 -0.07 36.31 15.00
N VAL A 620 0.70 36.77 14.01
CA VAL A 620 1.85 36.03 13.49
C VAL A 620 2.88 35.85 14.62
N PRO A 621 3.28 34.61 14.94
CA PRO A 621 4.20 34.32 16.03
C PRO A 621 5.60 34.90 15.77
N ARG A 622 6.24 35.41 16.83
CA ARG A 622 7.61 35.93 16.76
C ARG A 622 8.61 34.78 16.91
N MET A 623 9.17 34.37 15.79
CA MET A 623 10.18 33.31 15.71
C MET A 623 11.59 33.85 15.99
N ARG A 624 12.44 33.07 16.65
CA ARG A 624 13.87 33.35 16.87
C ARG A 624 14.73 32.25 16.25
N PRO A 625 15.81 32.56 15.50
CA PRO A 625 16.74 31.55 15.03
C PRO A 625 17.30 30.72 16.18
N ALA A 626 17.36 29.42 15.99
CA ALA A 626 17.85 28.49 16.99
C ALA A 626 18.43 27.24 16.34
N HIS A 627 19.17 26.46 17.12
CA HIS A 627 19.67 25.16 16.68
C HIS A 627 19.69 24.14 17.81
N VAL A 628 19.73 22.87 17.42
CA VAL A 628 19.86 21.72 18.31
C VAL A 628 21.04 20.87 17.87
N VAL A 629 21.68 20.21 18.83
CA VAL A 629 22.90 19.40 18.61
C VAL A 629 22.65 17.95 19.02
N GLY A 630 23.21 16.99 18.29
CA GLY A 630 22.91 15.57 18.49
C GLY A 630 21.72 15.08 17.66
N TYR A 631 21.29 15.88 16.68
CA TYR A 631 20.13 15.57 15.84
C TYR A 631 20.49 15.71 14.37
N MET A 632 19.79 14.97 13.52
CA MET A 632 19.87 15.07 12.08
C MET A 632 18.47 15.14 11.47
N THR A 633 18.39 15.57 10.21
CA THR A 633 17.14 15.53 9.44
C THR A 633 17.23 14.48 8.35
N LYS A 634 16.16 13.71 8.16
CA LYS A 634 15.87 12.96 6.93
C LYS A 634 14.60 13.49 6.29
N LEU A 635 14.26 13.04 5.09
CA LEU A 635 13.03 13.44 4.42
C LEU A 635 11.99 12.32 4.47
N TRP A 636 10.76 12.66 4.88
CA TRP A 636 9.56 11.88 4.65
C TRP A 636 8.77 12.57 3.53
N GLY A 637 8.93 12.07 2.31
CA GLY A 637 8.52 12.81 1.11
C GLY A 637 9.25 14.16 1.01
N PRO A 638 8.56 15.31 0.90
CA PRO A 638 9.21 16.63 0.87
C PRO A 638 9.51 17.20 2.26
N PHE A 639 9.02 16.58 3.34
CA PHE A 639 9.08 17.16 4.68
C PHE A 639 10.29 16.63 5.45
N PRO A 640 11.06 17.50 6.11
CA PRO A 640 12.11 17.02 6.99
C PRO A 640 11.48 16.43 8.24
N VAL A 641 12.07 15.35 8.71
CA VAL A 641 11.80 14.74 10.01
C VAL A 641 13.04 14.84 10.87
N LEU A 642 12.86 15.10 12.16
CA LEU A 642 13.97 15.15 13.11
C LEU A 642 14.23 13.77 13.72
N LEU A 643 15.48 13.32 13.64
CA LEU A 643 15.97 12.07 14.22
C LEU A 643 17.19 12.35 15.10
N HIS A 644 17.57 11.40 15.95
CA HIS A 644 18.88 11.46 16.59
C HIS A 644 19.98 11.35 15.54
N GLY A 645 20.97 12.24 15.63
CA GLY A 645 22.16 12.25 14.81
C GLY A 645 23.39 11.95 15.65
N ARG A 646 24.56 12.15 15.05
CA ARG A 646 25.85 12.07 15.78
C ARG A 646 25.95 13.21 16.78
N ARG A 647 26.82 13.04 17.77
CA ARG A 647 27.02 14.00 18.88
C ARG A 647 27.27 15.45 18.43
N ASP A 648 27.87 15.63 17.25
CA ASP A 648 28.23 16.95 16.71
C ASP A 648 27.31 17.40 15.56
N ASP A 649 26.30 16.60 15.19
CA ASP A 649 25.34 16.96 14.15
C ASP A 649 24.45 18.11 14.65
N VAL A 650 24.22 19.09 13.77
CA VAL A 650 23.49 20.31 14.10
C VAL A 650 22.30 20.47 13.15
N VAL A 651 21.11 20.62 13.73
CA VAL A 651 19.90 21.01 12.99
C VAL A 651 19.56 22.45 13.34
N ARG A 652 19.49 23.28 12.30
CA ARG A 652 19.09 24.69 12.43
C ARG A 652 17.59 24.82 12.17
N GLY A 653 16.96 25.68 12.95
CA GLY A 653 15.54 25.92 12.87
C GLY A 653 15.15 27.25 13.51
N MET A 654 13.89 27.33 13.92
CA MET A 654 13.30 28.52 14.51
C MET A 654 12.58 28.16 15.81
N ALA A 655 12.70 29.00 16.82
CA ALA A 655 12.07 28.80 18.11
C ALA A 655 10.97 29.84 18.37
N CYS A 656 9.85 29.40 18.95
CA CYS A 656 8.77 30.29 19.35
C CYS A 656 8.09 29.82 20.63
N GLU A 657 7.69 30.77 21.47
CA GLU A 657 6.87 30.49 22.64
C GLU A 657 5.42 30.28 22.20
N ILE A 658 4.84 29.16 22.63
CA ILE A 658 3.44 28.81 22.41
C ILE A 658 2.72 28.83 23.76
N GLU A 659 1.72 29.71 23.86
CA GLU A 659 0.91 29.94 25.05
C GLU A 659 -0.48 29.33 24.87
N GLY A 660 -0.96 28.65 25.93
CA GLY A 660 -2.28 28.02 25.95
C GLY A 660 -2.31 26.59 25.39
N ALA A 661 -3.22 25.78 25.94
CA ALA A 661 -3.38 24.37 25.58
C ALA A 661 -3.96 24.16 24.18
N GLY A 662 -4.81 25.07 23.69
CA GLY A 662 -5.43 24.97 22.36
C GLY A 662 -4.42 24.98 21.21
N PRO A 663 -3.56 26.01 21.10
CA PRO A 663 -2.48 26.05 20.11
C PRO A 663 -1.53 24.83 20.15
N ARG A 664 -1.23 24.30 21.34
CA ARG A 664 -0.38 23.10 21.50
C ARG A 664 -1.05 21.83 21.01
N ARG A 665 -2.29 21.59 21.41
CA ARG A 665 -3.05 20.43 20.95
C ARG A 665 -3.14 20.40 19.43
N ARG A 666 -3.30 21.57 18.81
CA ARG A 666 -3.34 21.67 17.34
C ARG A 666 -2.00 21.41 16.67
N LEU A 667 -0.88 21.70 17.34
CA LEU A 667 0.45 21.29 16.86
C LEU A 667 0.57 19.77 16.90
N GLU A 668 0.16 19.14 18.01
CA GLU A 668 0.16 17.67 18.15
C GLU A 668 -0.77 16.99 17.13
N GLU A 669 -1.98 17.54 16.91
CA GLU A 669 -2.93 17.06 15.89
C GLU A 669 -2.39 17.22 14.46
N TYR A 670 -1.63 18.30 14.19
CA TYR A 670 -1.05 18.57 12.88
C TYR A 670 0.10 17.62 12.54
N GLU A 671 0.98 17.33 13.49
CA GLU A 671 2.10 16.41 13.31
C GLU A 671 1.62 14.95 13.23
N GLY A 672 0.59 14.61 14.02
CA GLY A 672 -0.03 13.29 13.99
C GLY A 672 0.76 12.21 14.74
N LYS A 673 0.30 10.96 14.61
CA LYS A 673 0.77 9.83 15.44
C LYS A 673 2.21 9.37 15.20
N ASP A 674 2.81 9.79 14.10
CA ASP A 674 4.16 9.39 13.70
C ASP A 674 5.23 10.35 14.28
N TYR A 675 4.81 11.31 15.09
CA TYR A 675 5.65 12.25 15.81
C TYR A 675 5.29 12.28 17.30
N ASP A 676 6.31 12.31 18.15
CA ASP A 676 6.17 12.52 19.59
C ASP A 676 6.70 13.91 19.98
N ALA A 677 6.03 14.55 20.92
CA ALA A 677 6.58 15.72 21.61
C ALA A 677 7.81 15.29 22.41
N TRP A 678 8.94 15.95 22.18
CA TRP A 678 10.24 15.56 22.69
C TRP A 678 10.96 16.74 23.35
N ASP A 679 11.32 16.57 24.61
CA ASP A 679 12.10 17.55 25.37
C ASP A 679 13.57 17.54 24.92
N LEU A 680 14.12 18.72 24.68
CA LEU A 680 15.52 18.89 24.29
C LEU A 680 16.16 20.16 24.86
N GLU A 681 17.49 20.21 24.80
CA GLU A 681 18.26 21.43 25.02
C GLU A 681 18.33 22.23 23.72
N LEU A 682 17.63 23.37 23.70
CA LEU A 682 17.55 24.28 22.58
C LEU A 682 18.61 25.38 22.72
N ARG A 683 19.34 25.67 21.64
CA ARG A 683 20.30 26.78 21.58
C ARG A 683 19.69 27.95 20.81
N LEU A 684 19.35 29.02 21.52
CA LEU A 684 18.80 30.25 20.92
C LEU A 684 19.95 31.12 20.41
N ASP A 685 19.98 31.40 19.11
CA ASP A 685 21.08 32.14 18.47
C ASP A 685 20.99 33.63 18.79
N LYS A 686 22.15 34.23 19.11
CA LYS A 686 22.30 35.67 19.30
C LYS A 686 22.98 36.32 18.09
N PRO A 687 22.74 37.63 17.84
CA PRO A 687 23.37 38.34 16.73
C PRO A 687 24.90 38.40 16.78
N ASP A 688 25.52 38.20 17.94
CA ASP A 688 26.97 38.19 18.14
C ASP A 688 27.63 36.82 17.83
N GLY A 689 26.84 35.83 17.38
CA GLY A 689 27.31 34.48 17.08
C GLY A 689 27.37 33.55 18.30
N THR A 690 26.98 34.01 19.48
CA THR A 690 26.82 33.17 20.68
C THR A 690 25.38 32.63 20.79
N TRP A 691 25.12 31.76 21.75
CA TRP A 691 23.78 31.21 21.98
C TRP A 691 23.47 31.03 23.48
N ASP A 692 22.19 31.08 23.83
CA ASP A 692 21.70 30.65 25.15
C ASP A 692 21.18 29.22 25.07
N VAL A 693 21.53 28.37 26.05
CA VAL A 693 20.98 27.02 26.19
C VAL A 693 19.76 27.09 27.10
N VAL A 694 18.61 26.68 26.58
CA VAL A 694 17.32 26.69 27.29
C VAL A 694 16.59 25.37 27.05
N PRO A 695 15.76 24.90 28.00
CA PRO A 695 14.88 23.76 27.73
C PRO A 695 13.85 24.14 26.67
N GLY A 696 13.55 23.23 25.75
CA GLY A 696 12.54 23.40 24.72
C GLY A 696 11.92 22.07 24.31
N VAL A 697 10.81 22.16 23.58
CA VAL A 697 10.07 21.01 23.06
C VAL A 697 10.17 21.01 21.53
N THR A 698 10.27 19.84 20.91
CA THR A 698 10.14 19.69 19.47
C THR A 698 9.25 18.49 19.15
N PHE A 699 8.94 18.29 17.86
CA PHE A 699 8.28 17.08 17.40
C PHE A 699 9.33 16.17 16.77
N LYS A 700 9.47 14.96 17.30
CA LYS A 700 10.48 14.01 16.85
C LYS A 700 9.79 12.83 16.19
N TRP A 701 10.33 12.36 15.07
CA TRP A 701 9.77 11.23 14.35
C TRP A 701 9.91 9.92 15.12
N VAL A 702 8.79 9.22 15.26
CA VAL A 702 8.66 7.88 15.85
C VAL A 702 8.02 6.87 14.89
N GLY A 703 7.63 7.31 13.69
CA GLY A 703 7.12 6.45 12.63
C GLY A 703 8.16 5.51 11.99
N PRO A 704 7.74 4.70 11.00
CA PRO A 704 8.62 3.73 10.33
C PRO A 704 9.80 4.40 9.63
N ARG A 705 11.00 3.83 9.78
CA ARG A 705 12.23 4.42 9.21
C ARG A 705 12.45 4.09 7.74
N ASP A 706 11.84 3.02 7.25
CA ASP A 706 11.87 2.60 5.86
C ASP A 706 11.12 3.55 4.92
N GLU A 707 10.33 4.49 5.48
CA GLU A 707 9.68 5.58 4.74
C GLU A 707 10.55 6.84 4.59
N LEU A 708 11.77 6.84 5.14
CA LEU A 708 12.65 8.01 5.17
C LEU A 708 13.77 7.94 4.13
N GLU A 709 13.97 9.03 3.41
CA GLU A 709 15.03 9.19 2.42
C GLU A 709 16.11 10.17 2.90
N ASP A 710 17.34 9.98 2.42
CA ASP A 710 18.41 10.96 2.66
C ASP A 710 18.18 12.20 1.80
N GLY A 711 18.19 13.38 2.44
CA GLY A 711 17.96 14.63 1.75
C GLY A 711 18.05 15.85 2.67
N THR A 712 17.91 17.03 2.10
CA THR A 712 17.93 18.29 2.85
C THR A 712 16.72 19.13 2.51
N PHE A 713 16.05 19.66 3.53
CA PHE A 713 14.94 20.58 3.37
C PHE A 713 15.44 22.02 3.22
N SER A 714 14.79 22.79 2.35
CA SER A 714 15.04 24.22 2.18
C SER A 714 13.73 24.98 2.25
N LEU A 715 13.58 25.82 3.28
CA LEU A 715 12.37 26.61 3.49
C LEU A 715 12.11 27.56 2.31
N SER A 716 13.15 28.17 1.76
CA SER A 716 13.02 29.08 0.62
C SER A 716 12.51 28.36 -0.63
N LYS A 717 13.00 27.14 -0.91
CA LYS A 717 12.49 26.34 -2.04
C LYS A 717 11.05 25.89 -1.85
N TRP A 718 10.62 25.69 -0.61
CA TRP A 718 9.24 25.35 -0.29
C TRP A 718 8.29 26.54 -0.43
N GLN A 719 8.74 27.75 -0.08
CA GLN A 719 7.95 28.98 -0.23
C GLN A 719 7.80 29.45 -1.69
N ASP A 720 8.67 28.99 -2.59
CA ASP A 720 8.62 29.30 -4.03
C ASP A 720 7.70 28.34 -4.84
N ILE A 721 7.09 27.36 -4.17
CA ILE A 721 6.10 26.41 -4.69
C ILE A 721 4.71 26.89 -4.29
#